data_AF-A0AAW5UI54-F1
#
_entry.id   AF-A0AAW5UI54-F1
#
_cell.length_a   1.000
_cell.length_b   1.000
_cell.length_c   1.000
_cell.angle_alpha   90.00
_cell.angle_beta   90.00
_cell.angle_gamma   90.00
#
_symmetry.space_group_name_H-M   'P 1'
#
loop_
_entity.id
_entity.type
_entity.pdbx_description
1 polymer ?
#
loop_
_entity_poly.entity_id
_entity_poly.type
_entity_poly.pdbx_seq_one_letter_code
_entity_poly.pdbx_strand_id
1 'polypeptide(L)'
;MTKILGIDTGTNSLGWAIVEKKANEYHLLDKGVNIFQEGVKIEKGIESSKAADRTAHKAARVRNYRIKLRKIRLLRILSDAHLCPPLSKVELSAWRLKKEYPKNDLFMLWQGTDDESEKTPYAYRHKCLHECLAFNSMTDRYILGRAFYHMIQRRGFLSNRKDQSGDDTGKVKESISNLTQEMHDDGYEYLGDYFYSLYNKGEKIRNHYTARNEHYLAEFKAICEKQKLDKNLGPEIVRQIEKAIFDQRPLKSQKGQVGKCVFEKNKTKCPSSHPMYEEFRMFSFINNIKIQTPNDSALRPLSAEERELIMPLFFRKSKKQFDFEDIAKKLAPKKHYGFYKKSSDAEMPYLFNYPMDTSVSGCPVTAALKDIFGDNWIDSLCETYTLAEGKSRLNVVNDIWHALFFYTDETKLAEFGKNRLQLDDEEAKKFCEISLPSDYASLSLKAICKILPYLRRGLIYSHAVFLGNLCEVMPQYEWEIEEMRNAAIDNIIHEMNQIDSKDARTFEVCIKEYLKEQYHVSDEKLKKLYHPSMMETYPRVQRTNNHGVYQLGSPRIDSVRNPMAMRSMFRLRKLVNRLLEEGKIDQDTEIHIEFARELNDANKRNAIALFAKENQNKNDEARKKIINLFKAETGKDIDPTDVDVLKYVLWEEQGHICLYTGKQIRISDFVGANPKFDIEHTIPRSVGGDSTKMNLTLCDSRFNRDVKKTKLPTELSNHDEIMTRINEWKEKYESLEGQIRKQKKLSKGASSKEQKDGIIRKRHLLELQRDYWRGKYMRFTMESVPEGFSRRQGTDISVISKYARLYLKSLFKHVYTVKGIATSDFRKIWGIQDAYSQKERVNHVHHCIDAIVIACIGLDEYNKLGAYYHDEENHEWYGMSKAYFKKPWSTFVEDIKKVQDEILVYHYTPDNMPKQGRRRILIDGKKVLSKGDAARGSLHNDTYYGAIENDGVVRYVKRINLASMKESDVKNIVDDVVRGIIETAINEKGFKEAMSSTIWMNEEKQIPIKKVRCYTPSVTKPLNIRQQRDVSPKEYKQQYHVTNDSNYLLALYIGKDKRGKEKREFEIINMLQTAQYFRTSNDKVAVGHNIVPIKSEHDYPLAYSLKIGTMVLLYEKSPNEVWEASVKERGRRMYKITGLSSMTINGCSYATINMRNHEEARLSKEVKAKNGTYKRGEDFRSAIIMLHTQLNALVQGYDFEINELGEIKRLK
;
A
#
# COMPACT_ATOMS: atom_id res chain seq x y z
N MET A 1 33.28 26.91 -11.51
CA MET A 1 33.23 26.03 -10.32
C MET A 1 31.81 25.51 -10.24
N THR A 2 31.63 24.20 -10.07
CA THR A 2 30.31 23.58 -10.14
C THR A 2 29.93 23.07 -8.76
N LYS A 3 28.80 23.54 -8.21
CA LYS A 3 28.23 22.98 -6.97
C LYS A 3 27.35 21.79 -7.30
N ILE A 4 27.55 20.70 -6.58
CA ILE A 4 26.80 19.46 -6.74
C ILE A 4 26.15 19.09 -5.41
N LEU A 5 24.83 18.90 -5.41
CA LEU A 5 24.06 18.40 -4.27
C LEU A 5 23.81 16.90 -4.47
N GLY A 6 24.51 16.08 -3.70
CA GLY A 6 24.25 14.65 -3.55
C GLY A 6 23.10 14.38 -2.59
N ILE A 7 22.17 13.51 -2.97
CA ILE A 7 20.99 13.16 -2.16
C ILE A 7 20.82 11.64 -2.15
N ASP A 8 20.87 11.04 -0.96
CA ASP A 8 20.42 9.66 -0.70
C ASP A 8 19.05 9.68 -0.05
N THR A 9 18.00 9.27 -0.76
CA THR A 9 16.62 9.33 -0.23
C THR A 9 16.00 7.96 -0.01
N GLY A 10 15.62 7.70 1.23
CA GLY A 10 14.88 6.52 1.69
C GLY A 10 13.39 6.74 1.93
N THR A 11 12.73 5.71 2.45
CA THR A 11 11.32 5.75 2.89
C THR A 11 11.13 6.45 4.24
N ASN A 12 12.20 6.53 5.03
CA ASN A 12 12.24 7.10 6.38
C ASN A 12 13.53 7.91 6.68
N SER A 13 14.36 8.11 5.66
CA SER A 13 15.65 8.77 5.76
C SER A 13 15.94 9.62 4.52
N LEU A 14 16.80 10.61 4.68
CA LEU A 14 17.29 11.49 3.63
C LEU A 14 18.70 11.97 4.02
N GLY A 15 19.72 11.39 3.41
CA GLY A 15 21.10 11.88 3.46
C GLY A 15 21.32 12.93 2.37
N TRP A 16 22.15 13.93 2.67
CA TRP A 16 22.52 14.95 1.69
C TRP A 16 23.96 15.43 1.90
N ALA A 17 24.59 15.87 0.82
CA ALA A 17 25.93 16.46 0.83
C ALA A 17 26.08 17.46 -0.30
N ILE A 18 26.80 18.56 -0.05
CA ILE A 18 27.16 19.54 -1.07
C ILE A 18 28.67 19.43 -1.29
N VAL A 19 29.07 19.22 -2.54
CA VAL A 19 30.47 19.24 -2.95
C VAL A 19 30.68 20.32 -4.02
N GLU A 20 31.86 20.91 -4.01
CA GLU A 20 32.33 21.79 -5.09
C GLU A 20 33.32 21.03 -5.96
N LYS A 21 33.08 21.04 -7.28
CA LYS A 21 34.01 20.50 -8.28
C LYS A 21 34.80 21.65 -8.93
N LYS A 22 36.13 21.60 -8.81
CA LYS A 22 37.07 22.49 -9.50
C LYS A 22 38.05 21.63 -10.30
N ALA A 23 37.99 21.73 -11.63
CA ALA A 23 38.68 20.82 -12.55
C ALA A 23 38.38 19.33 -12.21
N ASN A 24 39.40 18.56 -11.82
CA ASN A 24 39.29 17.13 -11.46
C ASN A 24 39.38 16.87 -9.95
N GLU A 25 39.12 17.87 -9.11
CA GLU A 25 39.13 17.74 -7.65
C GLU A 25 37.80 18.18 -7.04
N TYR A 26 37.38 17.44 -6.01
CA TYR A 26 36.16 17.68 -5.26
C TYR A 26 36.50 18.19 -3.86
N HIS A 27 35.69 19.12 -3.34
CA HIS A 27 35.78 19.59 -1.97
C HIS A 27 34.41 19.49 -1.29
N LEU A 28 34.36 18.85 -0.13
CA LEU A 28 33.13 18.73 0.65
C LEU A 28 32.81 20.07 1.34
N LEU A 29 31.68 20.68 0.98
CA LEU A 29 31.24 21.95 1.55
C LEU A 29 30.32 21.77 2.75
N ASP A 30 29.33 20.87 2.63
CA ASP A 30 28.33 20.67 3.68
C ASP A 30 27.66 19.30 3.58
N LYS A 31 26.99 18.86 4.65
CA LYS A 31 26.47 17.50 4.81
C LYS A 31 25.42 17.36 5.91
N GLY A 32 24.55 16.36 5.80
CA GLY A 32 23.62 16.04 6.89
C GLY A 32 22.75 14.81 6.67
N VAL A 33 22.02 14.43 7.72
CA VAL A 33 21.03 13.33 7.69
C VAL A 33 19.73 13.76 8.33
N ASN A 34 18.62 13.52 7.63
CA ASN A 34 17.26 13.75 8.09
C ASN A 34 16.51 12.42 8.22
N ILE A 35 16.19 12.01 9.44
CA ILE A 35 15.37 10.83 9.73
C ILE A 35 13.95 11.26 10.08
N PHE A 36 12.96 10.57 9.53
CA PHE A 36 11.56 10.93 9.73
C PHE A 36 10.66 9.71 9.86
N GLN A 37 9.55 9.87 10.59
CA GLN A 37 8.59 8.79 10.78
C GLN A 37 7.97 8.33 9.45
N GLU A 38 7.94 7.01 9.24
CA GLU A 38 7.33 6.39 8.06
C GLU A 38 5.84 6.74 7.87
N GLY A 39 5.45 6.81 6.60
CA GLY A 39 4.08 7.04 6.15
C GLY A 39 3.09 5.92 6.48
N VAL A 40 3.59 4.77 6.96
CA VAL A 40 2.83 3.54 7.23
C VAL A 40 2.94 3.12 8.70
N LYS A 41 2.10 2.17 9.11
CA LYS A 41 2.14 1.52 10.42
C LYS A 41 2.81 0.15 10.22
N ILE A 42 3.77 -0.19 11.06
CA ILE A 42 4.41 -1.52 11.06
C ILE A 42 4.17 -2.13 12.44
N GLU A 43 3.42 -3.22 12.48
CA GLU A 43 3.19 -3.99 13.71
C GLU A 43 3.52 -5.46 13.46
N LYS A 44 4.41 -6.02 14.29
CA LYS A 44 4.86 -7.41 14.17
C LYS A 44 5.37 -7.77 12.76
N GLY A 45 5.98 -6.81 12.06
CA GLY A 45 6.48 -6.98 10.69
C GLY A 45 5.41 -6.91 9.59
N ILE A 46 4.15 -6.65 9.95
CA ILE A 46 3.05 -6.45 9.00
C ILE A 46 2.87 -4.95 8.79
N GLU A 47 2.95 -4.53 7.53
CA GLU A 47 2.67 -3.15 7.15
C GLU A 47 1.17 -2.93 6.92
N SER A 48 0.65 -1.85 7.51
CA SER A 48 -0.71 -1.37 7.24
C SER A 48 -0.74 0.15 6.99
N SER A 49 -1.79 0.58 6.28
CA SER A 49 -2.04 2.00 6.02
C SER A 49 -2.71 2.67 7.22
N LYS A 50 -2.02 3.64 7.84
CA LYS A 50 -2.60 4.53 8.88
C LYS A 50 -3.92 5.18 8.44
N ALA A 51 -4.09 5.43 7.14
CA ALA A 51 -5.31 6.02 6.59
C ALA A 51 -6.47 5.01 6.45
N ALA A 52 -6.16 3.74 6.19
CA ALA A 52 -7.15 2.66 6.12
C ALA A 52 -7.76 2.40 7.50
N ASP A 53 -6.94 2.25 8.54
CA ASP A 53 -7.37 2.05 9.93
C ASP A 53 -8.28 3.21 10.39
N ARG A 54 -7.86 4.46 10.13
CA ARG A 54 -8.68 5.65 10.41
C ARG A 54 -10.04 5.59 9.70
N THR A 55 -10.06 5.08 8.47
CA THR A 55 -11.28 4.98 7.65
C THR A 55 -12.21 3.90 8.19
N ALA A 56 -11.69 2.76 8.64
CA ALA A 56 -12.45 1.71 9.32
C ALA A 56 -13.13 2.23 10.60
N HIS A 57 -12.38 2.88 11.50
CA HIS A 57 -12.98 3.46 12.71
C HIS A 57 -14.01 4.56 12.38
N LYS A 58 -13.75 5.38 11.35
CA LYS A 58 -14.73 6.37 10.88
C LYS A 58 -16.01 5.69 10.36
N ALA A 59 -15.89 4.63 9.58
CA ALA A 59 -17.03 3.89 9.06
C ALA A 59 -17.89 3.31 10.21
N ALA A 60 -17.25 2.72 11.22
CA ALA A 60 -17.95 2.23 12.43
C ALA A 60 -18.68 3.35 13.18
N ARG A 61 -18.03 4.52 13.39
CA ARG A 61 -18.66 5.68 14.04
C ARG A 61 -19.86 6.20 13.24
N VAL A 62 -19.71 6.35 11.92
CA VAL A 62 -20.79 6.82 11.03
C VAL A 62 -21.94 5.82 11.03
N ARG A 63 -21.66 4.51 11.00
CA ARG A 63 -22.66 3.46 11.12
C ARG A 63 -23.45 3.63 12.41
N ASN A 64 -22.78 3.62 13.57
CA ASN A 64 -23.43 3.74 14.89
C ASN A 64 -24.23 5.04 15.03
N TYR A 65 -23.72 6.16 14.53
CA TYR A 65 -24.44 7.44 14.52
C TYR A 65 -25.72 7.36 13.68
N ARG A 66 -25.66 6.76 12.49
CA ARG A 66 -26.85 6.56 11.64
C ARG A 66 -27.84 5.58 12.26
N ILE A 67 -27.39 4.55 12.98
CA ILE A 67 -28.26 3.66 13.77
C ILE A 67 -29.05 4.48 14.79
N LYS A 68 -28.36 5.33 15.55
CA LYS A 68 -29.00 6.20 16.54
C LYS A 68 -30.04 7.13 15.89
N LEU A 69 -29.68 7.82 14.81
CA LEU A 69 -30.59 8.77 14.15
C LEU A 69 -31.86 8.12 13.62
N ARG A 70 -31.76 6.93 13.02
CA ARG A 70 -32.95 6.25 12.50
C ARG A 70 -33.85 5.74 13.62
N LYS A 71 -33.27 5.23 14.72
CA LYS A 71 -34.04 4.85 15.92
C LYS A 71 -34.80 6.04 16.50
N ILE A 72 -34.14 7.19 16.64
CA ILE A 72 -34.78 8.42 17.10
C ILE A 72 -35.91 8.85 16.17
N ARG A 73 -35.70 8.78 14.85
CA ARG A 73 -36.73 9.11 13.86
C ARG A 73 -37.94 8.19 13.99
N LEU A 74 -37.72 6.87 14.08
CA LEU A 74 -38.81 5.92 14.24
C LEU A 74 -39.54 6.12 15.57
N LEU A 75 -38.84 6.25 16.69
CA LEU A 75 -39.47 6.46 18.00
C LEU A 75 -40.33 7.73 18.03
N ARG A 76 -39.91 8.79 17.33
CA ARG A 76 -40.75 9.98 17.17
C ARG A 76 -42.05 9.65 16.44
N ILE A 77 -41.97 8.97 15.29
CA ILE A 77 -43.16 8.57 14.51
C ILE A 77 -44.06 7.64 15.33
N LEU A 78 -43.49 6.64 16.01
CA LEU A 78 -44.24 5.71 16.85
C LEU A 78 -44.90 6.40 18.05
N SER A 79 -44.21 7.34 18.70
CA SER A 79 -44.78 8.11 19.82
C SER A 79 -45.90 9.04 19.35
N ASP A 80 -45.70 9.77 18.24
CA ASP A 80 -46.70 10.67 17.66
C ASP A 80 -47.94 9.88 17.20
N ALA A 81 -47.76 8.62 16.77
CA ALA A 81 -48.84 7.69 16.40
C ALA A 81 -49.29 6.75 17.54
N HIS A 82 -48.94 7.04 18.80
CA HIS A 82 -49.23 6.23 20.01
C HIS A 82 -49.01 4.70 19.87
N LEU A 83 -47.99 4.28 19.12
CA LEU A 83 -47.53 2.90 18.98
C LEU A 83 -46.43 2.53 19.99
N CYS A 84 -45.98 3.48 20.80
CA CYS A 84 -45.10 3.23 21.95
C CYS A 84 -45.42 4.20 23.08
N PRO A 85 -44.89 3.98 24.29
CA PRO A 85 -44.99 4.96 25.37
C PRO A 85 -44.52 6.35 24.93
N PRO A 86 -45.15 7.43 25.43
CA PRO A 86 -44.88 8.77 24.97
C PRO A 86 -43.43 9.17 25.26
N LEU A 87 -42.76 9.71 24.24
CA LEU A 87 -41.40 10.23 24.31
C LEU A 87 -41.39 11.70 23.87
N SER A 88 -40.90 12.57 24.73
CA SER A 88 -40.84 13.99 24.42
C SER A 88 -39.78 14.29 23.34
N LYS A 89 -40.03 15.36 22.57
CA LYS A 89 -39.03 15.90 21.62
C LYS A 89 -37.73 16.30 22.33
N VAL A 90 -37.81 16.67 23.61
CA VAL A 90 -36.67 17.04 24.45
C VAL A 90 -35.80 15.82 24.73
N GLU A 91 -36.38 14.71 25.20
CA GLU A 91 -35.64 13.45 25.46
C GLU A 91 -34.96 12.92 24.20
N LEU A 92 -35.67 12.89 23.07
CA LEU A 92 -35.11 12.44 21.80
C LEU A 92 -33.99 13.37 21.29
N SER A 93 -34.11 14.68 21.55
CA SER A 93 -33.07 15.66 21.22
C SER A 93 -31.85 15.53 22.13
N ALA A 94 -32.05 15.28 23.42
CA ALA A 94 -30.99 14.96 24.37
C ALA A 94 -30.23 13.70 23.95
N TRP A 95 -30.92 12.64 23.51
CA TRP A 95 -30.26 11.45 22.97
C TRP A 95 -29.47 11.73 21.69
N ARG A 96 -30.00 12.57 20.80
CA ARG A 96 -29.32 12.95 19.55
C ARG A 96 -28.05 13.74 19.84
N LEU A 97 -28.14 14.79 20.64
CA LEU A 97 -27.10 15.83 20.81
C LEU A 97 -26.16 15.53 21.98
N LYS A 98 -26.71 15.16 23.14
CA LYS A 98 -25.97 14.92 24.39
C LYS A 98 -25.62 13.44 24.65
N LYS A 99 -26.24 12.52 23.90
CA LYS A 99 -26.10 11.04 24.05
C LYS A 99 -26.76 10.49 25.32
N GLU A 100 -27.67 11.25 25.92
CA GLU A 100 -28.50 10.83 27.06
C GLU A 100 -29.66 9.97 26.55
N TYR A 101 -29.69 8.68 26.88
CA TYR A 101 -30.77 7.78 26.44
C TYR A 101 -32.05 8.07 27.24
N PRO A 102 -33.26 8.04 26.63
CA PRO A 102 -34.51 8.19 27.38
C PRO A 102 -34.66 7.06 28.41
N LYS A 103 -34.95 7.41 29.67
CA LYS A 103 -35.05 6.47 30.80
C LYS A 103 -36.43 6.47 31.47
N ASN A 104 -37.47 6.99 30.82
CA ASN A 104 -38.84 6.90 31.31
C ASN A 104 -39.21 5.44 31.62
N ASP A 105 -39.75 5.18 32.82
CA ASP A 105 -40.10 3.85 33.31
C ASP A 105 -41.03 3.10 32.35
N LEU A 106 -42.04 3.76 31.78
CA LEU A 106 -42.95 3.15 30.80
C LEU A 106 -42.20 2.72 29.54
N PHE A 107 -41.27 3.55 29.06
CA PHE A 107 -40.45 3.24 27.89
C PHE A 107 -39.44 2.12 28.17
N MET A 108 -38.93 2.04 29.40
CA MET A 108 -38.04 0.95 29.82
C MET A 108 -38.79 -0.37 29.96
N LEU A 109 -39.98 -0.35 30.57
CA LEU A 109 -40.89 -1.50 30.69
C LEU A 109 -41.33 -2.03 29.31
N TRP A 110 -41.61 -1.14 28.36
CA TRP A 110 -41.97 -1.51 26.99
C TRP A 110 -40.82 -2.17 26.21
N GLN A 111 -39.57 -1.80 26.52
CA GLN A 111 -38.40 -2.44 25.91
C GLN A 111 -38.03 -3.78 26.56
N GLY A 112 -38.34 -3.92 27.85
CA GLY A 112 -38.11 -5.12 28.64
C GLY A 112 -38.71 -6.36 27.98
N THR A 113 -38.06 -7.49 28.19
CA THR A 113 -38.48 -8.79 27.68
C THR A 113 -38.74 -9.73 28.85
N ASP A 114 -39.75 -10.58 28.70
CA ASP A 114 -40.07 -11.64 29.64
C ASP A 114 -40.51 -12.86 28.84
N ASP A 115 -39.84 -13.98 29.09
CA ASP A 115 -40.00 -15.20 28.30
C ASP A 115 -41.26 -15.97 28.72
N GLU A 116 -41.63 -15.91 30.01
CA GLU A 116 -42.79 -16.62 30.56
C GLU A 116 -44.12 -16.02 30.03
N SER A 117 -44.18 -14.70 29.88
CA SER A 117 -45.36 -14.00 29.36
C SER A 117 -45.31 -13.75 27.85
N GLU A 118 -44.38 -14.39 27.12
CA GLU A 118 -44.11 -14.16 25.70
C GLU A 118 -43.92 -12.67 25.32
N LYS A 119 -43.48 -11.85 26.27
CA LYS A 119 -43.15 -10.44 26.05
C LYS A 119 -41.80 -10.34 25.35
N THR A 120 -41.77 -10.74 24.09
CA THR A 120 -40.54 -10.74 23.28
C THR A 120 -40.77 -10.11 21.91
N PRO A 121 -39.75 -9.53 21.29
CA PRO A 121 -39.89 -8.95 19.96
C PRO A 121 -40.13 -9.99 18.86
N TYR A 122 -39.86 -11.27 19.13
CA TYR A 122 -40.10 -12.36 18.18
C TYR A 122 -41.56 -12.79 18.25
N ALA A 123 -42.08 -13.07 19.45
CA ALA A 123 -43.49 -13.35 19.68
C ALA A 123 -44.39 -12.21 19.16
N TYR A 124 -44.02 -10.96 19.42
CA TYR A 124 -44.78 -9.81 18.92
C TYR A 124 -44.78 -9.67 17.40
N ARG A 125 -43.69 -10.05 16.71
CA ARG A 125 -43.66 -10.07 15.24
C ARG A 125 -44.57 -11.17 14.68
N HIS A 126 -44.51 -12.36 15.27
CA HIS A 126 -45.40 -13.47 14.94
C HIS A 126 -46.88 -13.08 15.16
N LYS A 127 -47.21 -12.52 16.32
CA LYS A 127 -48.56 -12.03 16.64
C LYS A 127 -49.08 -11.02 15.61
N CYS A 128 -48.24 -10.08 15.18
CA CYS A 128 -48.59 -9.09 14.16
C CYS A 128 -48.82 -9.66 12.75
N LEU A 129 -48.35 -10.89 12.46
CA LEU A 129 -48.57 -11.56 11.18
C LEU A 129 -49.88 -12.37 11.18
N HIS A 130 -50.25 -12.94 12.32
CA HIS A 130 -51.33 -13.92 12.40
C HIS A 130 -52.63 -13.40 13.03
N GLU A 131 -52.53 -12.49 13.99
CA GLU A 131 -53.69 -11.91 14.69
C GLU A 131 -54.03 -10.51 14.17
N CYS A 132 -55.30 -10.11 14.26
CA CYS A 132 -55.72 -8.73 13.98
C CYS A 132 -55.74 -7.95 15.30
N LEU A 133 -54.79 -7.03 15.47
CA LEU A 133 -54.63 -6.25 16.69
C LEU A 133 -55.68 -5.14 16.78
N ALA A 134 -56.19 -4.89 17.99
CA ALA A 134 -57.23 -3.90 18.23
C ALA A 134 -56.60 -2.51 18.42
N PHE A 135 -56.83 -1.58 17.48
CA PHE A 135 -56.23 -0.23 17.53
C PHE A 135 -56.82 0.70 18.60
N ASN A 136 -57.92 0.29 19.24
CA ASN A 136 -58.44 0.93 20.46
C ASN A 136 -57.72 0.46 21.73
N SER A 137 -57.00 -0.67 21.69
CA SER A 137 -56.19 -1.19 22.79
C SER A 137 -54.77 -0.63 22.75
N MET A 138 -54.37 0.04 23.82
CA MET A 138 -53.02 0.60 23.93
C MET A 138 -51.95 -0.50 23.94
N THR A 139 -52.24 -1.64 24.59
CA THR A 139 -51.33 -2.79 24.67
C THR A 139 -51.02 -3.33 23.27
N ASP A 140 -52.04 -3.50 22.44
CA ASP A 140 -51.90 -4.01 21.08
C ASP A 140 -51.12 -3.06 20.17
N ARG A 141 -51.37 -1.75 20.30
CA ARG A 141 -50.57 -0.73 19.61
C ARG A 141 -49.10 -0.78 20.02
N TYR A 142 -48.84 -1.02 21.30
CA TYR A 142 -47.48 -1.14 21.83
C TYR A 142 -46.78 -2.42 21.35
N ILE A 143 -47.51 -3.52 21.17
CA ILE A 143 -47.00 -4.75 20.52
C ILE A 143 -46.54 -4.43 19.09
N LEU A 144 -47.41 -3.79 18.29
CA LEU A 144 -47.10 -3.41 16.91
C LEU A 144 -45.88 -2.48 16.83
N GLY A 145 -45.84 -1.41 17.64
CA GLY A 145 -44.68 -0.53 17.65
C GLY A 145 -43.41 -1.22 18.11
N ARG A 146 -43.50 -2.22 19.01
CA ARG A 146 -42.33 -2.97 19.50
C ARG A 146 -41.76 -3.88 18.42
N ALA A 147 -42.61 -4.46 17.57
CA ALA A 147 -42.22 -5.20 16.37
C ALA A 147 -41.44 -4.30 15.39
N PHE A 148 -41.97 -3.12 15.05
CA PHE A 148 -41.27 -2.16 14.18
C PHE A 148 -39.96 -1.64 14.80
N TYR A 149 -39.94 -1.37 16.10
CA TYR A 149 -38.71 -0.97 16.79
C TYR A 149 -37.66 -2.08 16.81
N HIS A 150 -38.05 -3.34 16.74
CA HIS A 150 -37.12 -4.46 16.56
C HIS A 150 -36.57 -4.50 15.13
N MET A 151 -37.43 -4.36 14.11
CA MET A 151 -37.01 -4.33 12.70
C MET A 151 -35.96 -3.24 12.41
N ILE A 152 -36.11 -2.02 12.93
CA ILE A 152 -35.11 -0.95 12.68
C ILE A 152 -33.74 -1.24 13.31
N GLN A 153 -33.71 -2.06 14.37
CA GLN A 153 -32.47 -2.51 14.98
C GLN A 153 -31.74 -3.50 14.06
N ARG A 154 -32.48 -4.25 13.24
CA ARG A 154 -32.01 -5.42 12.48
C ARG A 154 -32.52 -5.47 11.03
N ARG A 155 -32.64 -4.35 10.32
CA ARG A 155 -33.26 -4.20 8.97
C ARG A 155 -32.67 -4.96 7.76
N GLY A 156 -31.93 -6.03 7.97
CA GLY A 156 -31.30 -6.82 6.91
C GLY A 156 -30.18 -6.12 6.13
N PHE A 157 -29.40 -6.95 5.44
CA PHE A 157 -28.38 -6.56 4.48
C PHE A 157 -29.03 -6.11 3.16
N LEU A 158 -28.56 -5.00 2.61
CA LEU A 158 -28.92 -4.54 1.27
C LEU A 158 -27.63 -4.40 0.47
N SER A 159 -27.51 -5.14 -0.62
CA SER A 159 -26.38 -4.98 -1.53
C SER A 159 -26.50 -3.65 -2.26
N ASN A 160 -25.46 -2.83 -2.19
CA ASN A 160 -25.34 -1.60 -2.97
C ASN A 160 -24.28 -1.74 -4.09
N ARG A 161 -23.78 -2.96 -4.33
CA ARG A 161 -22.73 -3.24 -5.34
C ARG A 161 -23.37 -3.92 -6.55
N LYS A 162 -23.11 -3.36 -7.74
CA LYS A 162 -23.41 -4.00 -9.04
C LYS A 162 -22.49 -5.19 -9.33
N ASP A 163 -21.25 -5.08 -8.85
CA ASP A 163 -20.26 -6.15 -8.95
C ASP A 163 -20.44 -7.12 -7.78
N GLN A 164 -20.87 -8.35 -8.08
CA GLN A 164 -21.21 -9.38 -7.10
C GLN A 164 -19.98 -10.21 -6.65
N SER A 165 -18.79 -9.93 -7.19
CA SER A 165 -17.59 -10.78 -7.07
C SER A 165 -16.81 -10.71 -5.74
N GLY A 166 -17.26 -9.94 -4.74
CA GLY A 166 -16.50 -9.76 -3.49
C GLY A 166 -16.76 -10.86 -2.44
N ASP A 167 -15.69 -11.47 -1.91
CA ASP A 167 -15.72 -12.63 -0.98
C ASP A 167 -16.69 -12.49 0.21
N ASP A 168 -16.67 -11.35 0.92
CA ASP A 168 -17.57 -11.11 2.06
C ASP A 168 -19.03 -10.94 1.64
N THR A 169 -19.28 -10.41 0.44
CA THR A 169 -20.64 -10.24 -0.07
C THR A 169 -21.19 -11.57 -0.60
N GLY A 170 -20.34 -12.39 -1.22
CA GLY A 170 -20.67 -13.75 -1.64
C GLY A 170 -21.10 -14.62 -0.46
N LYS A 171 -20.27 -14.72 0.59
CA LYS A 171 -20.61 -15.49 1.80
C LYS A 171 -21.88 -15.01 2.50
N VAL A 172 -22.07 -13.69 2.57
CA VAL A 172 -23.30 -13.11 3.15
C VAL A 172 -24.53 -13.46 2.29
N LYS A 173 -24.44 -13.37 0.96
CA LYS A 173 -25.52 -13.74 0.05
C LYS A 173 -25.83 -15.23 0.10
N GLU A 174 -24.81 -16.08 0.10
CA GLU A 174 -24.95 -17.54 0.25
C GLU A 174 -25.63 -17.88 1.57
N SER A 175 -25.17 -17.29 2.69
CA SER A 175 -25.82 -17.48 3.99
C SER A 175 -27.27 -16.95 4.04
N ILE A 176 -27.57 -15.89 3.29
CA ILE A 176 -28.95 -15.39 3.14
C ILE A 176 -29.78 -16.41 2.35
N SER A 177 -29.27 -16.91 1.23
CA SER A 177 -29.95 -17.91 0.40
C SER A 177 -30.21 -19.20 1.16
N ASN A 178 -29.24 -19.67 1.94
CA ASN A 178 -29.38 -20.85 2.80
C ASN A 178 -30.47 -20.62 3.85
N LEU A 179 -30.47 -19.46 4.51
CA LEU A 179 -31.54 -19.10 5.45
C LEU A 179 -32.91 -19.09 4.76
N THR A 180 -33.02 -18.51 3.56
CA THR A 180 -34.28 -18.50 2.82
C THR A 180 -34.76 -19.91 2.51
N GLN A 181 -33.86 -20.81 2.10
CA GLN A 181 -34.19 -22.22 1.88
C GLN A 181 -34.59 -22.92 3.18
N GLU A 182 -33.84 -22.76 4.27
CA GLU A 182 -34.16 -23.29 5.61
C GLU A 182 -35.55 -22.84 6.07
N MET A 183 -35.90 -21.57 5.85
CA MET A 183 -37.23 -21.05 6.16
C MET A 183 -38.33 -21.77 5.38
N HIS A 184 -38.13 -21.97 4.07
CA HIS A 184 -39.09 -22.66 3.20
C HIS A 184 -39.23 -24.15 3.54
N ASP A 185 -38.11 -24.83 3.79
CA ASP A 185 -38.08 -26.26 4.15
C ASP A 185 -38.81 -26.52 5.48
N ASP A 186 -38.67 -25.59 6.43
CA ASP A 186 -39.38 -25.62 7.71
C ASP A 186 -40.84 -25.09 7.62
N GLY A 187 -41.30 -24.68 6.42
CA GLY A 187 -42.68 -24.26 6.16
C GLY A 187 -43.02 -22.81 6.56
N TYR A 188 -42.04 -21.93 6.72
CA TYR A 188 -42.24 -20.53 7.10
C TYR A 188 -42.05 -19.56 5.92
N GLU A 189 -43.06 -18.73 5.67
CA GLU A 189 -43.01 -17.69 4.64
C GLU A 189 -42.28 -16.42 5.11
N TYR A 190 -42.47 -16.03 6.39
CA TYR A 190 -41.95 -14.78 6.94
C TYR A 190 -40.86 -15.02 8.00
N LEU A 191 -39.83 -14.17 7.99
CA LEU A 191 -38.69 -14.25 8.90
C LEU A 191 -39.09 -14.15 10.38
N GLY A 192 -40.14 -13.37 10.68
CA GLY A 192 -40.70 -13.22 12.02
C GLY A 192 -41.11 -14.55 12.64
N ASP A 193 -41.82 -15.38 11.87
CA ASP A 193 -42.33 -16.68 12.30
C ASP A 193 -41.21 -17.69 12.48
N TYR A 194 -40.30 -17.78 11.50
CA TYR A 194 -39.14 -18.67 11.59
C TYR A 194 -38.27 -18.34 12.81
N PHE A 195 -37.96 -17.05 13.03
CA PHE A 195 -37.17 -16.66 14.20
C PHE A 195 -37.91 -16.84 15.52
N TYR A 196 -39.24 -16.81 15.53
CA TYR A 196 -40.02 -17.16 16.71
C TYR A 196 -39.96 -18.66 17.00
N SER A 197 -40.04 -19.51 15.97
CA SER A 197 -39.84 -20.95 16.09
C SER A 197 -38.45 -21.30 16.66
N LEU A 198 -37.39 -20.71 16.10
CA LEU A 198 -36.03 -20.87 16.64
C LEU A 198 -35.91 -20.37 18.08
N TYR A 199 -36.61 -19.29 18.43
CA TYR A 199 -36.64 -18.77 19.79
C TYR A 199 -37.18 -19.81 20.76
N ASN A 200 -38.33 -20.41 20.43
CA ASN A 200 -39.01 -21.40 21.26
C ASN A 200 -38.23 -22.71 21.37
N LYS A 201 -37.48 -23.09 20.33
CA LYS A 201 -36.54 -24.22 20.35
C LYS A 201 -35.25 -23.94 21.15
N GLY A 202 -35.04 -22.71 21.62
CA GLY A 202 -33.80 -22.30 22.30
C GLY A 202 -32.59 -22.15 21.38
N GLU A 203 -32.81 -22.03 20.07
CA GLU A 203 -31.78 -21.97 19.05
C GLU A 203 -31.22 -20.55 18.82
N LYS A 204 -30.05 -20.46 18.17
CA LYS A 204 -29.32 -19.20 18.02
C LYS A 204 -29.72 -18.41 16.78
N ILE A 205 -30.71 -17.54 16.95
CA ILE A 205 -31.17 -16.59 15.90
C ILE A 205 -30.07 -15.65 15.39
N ARG A 206 -29.11 -15.25 16.26
CA ARG A 206 -28.12 -14.19 15.92
C ARG A 206 -27.00 -14.63 14.98
N ASN A 207 -26.96 -15.89 14.55
CA ASN A 207 -25.96 -16.41 13.62
C ASN A 207 -26.37 -16.33 12.14
N HIS A 208 -27.65 -16.06 11.84
CA HIS A 208 -28.13 -16.03 10.45
C HIS A 208 -27.95 -14.64 9.82
N TYR A 209 -27.46 -14.61 8.58
CA TYR A 209 -27.47 -13.40 7.76
C TYR A 209 -28.84 -13.23 7.13
N THR A 210 -29.36 -12.00 7.10
CA THR A 210 -30.74 -11.71 6.66
C THR A 210 -30.74 -10.67 5.54
N ALA A 211 -31.60 -10.87 4.54
CA ALA A 211 -31.84 -9.90 3.48
C ALA A 211 -32.74 -8.75 3.96
N ARG A 212 -32.56 -7.55 3.39
CA ARG A 212 -33.47 -6.44 3.63
C ARG A 212 -34.81 -6.65 2.95
N ASN A 213 -34.78 -6.93 1.65
CA ASN A 213 -35.99 -6.94 0.82
C ASN A 213 -36.77 -8.24 1.01
N GLU A 214 -36.13 -9.38 0.77
CA GLU A 214 -36.75 -10.72 0.84
C GLU A 214 -37.25 -11.07 2.24
N HIS A 215 -36.58 -10.63 3.31
CA HIS A 215 -36.98 -10.99 4.68
C HIS A 215 -37.72 -9.87 5.40
N TYR A 216 -37.03 -8.78 5.76
CA TYR A 216 -37.62 -7.77 6.64
C TYR A 216 -38.66 -6.86 5.96
N LEU A 217 -38.46 -6.48 4.70
CA LEU A 217 -39.42 -5.62 3.99
C LEU A 217 -40.68 -6.41 3.59
N ALA A 218 -40.52 -7.66 3.14
CA ALA A 218 -41.63 -8.56 2.89
C ALA A 218 -42.50 -8.75 4.13
N GLU A 219 -41.88 -9.11 5.27
CA GLU A 219 -42.59 -9.23 6.55
C GLU A 219 -43.25 -7.91 6.99
N PHE A 220 -42.56 -6.78 6.84
CA PHE A 220 -43.14 -5.47 7.16
C PHE A 220 -44.42 -5.21 6.35
N LYS A 221 -44.40 -5.50 5.04
CA LYS A 221 -45.57 -5.34 4.17
C LYS A 221 -46.70 -6.28 4.55
N ALA A 222 -46.40 -7.54 4.87
CA ALA A 222 -47.40 -8.50 5.34
C ALA A 222 -48.07 -8.05 6.65
N ILE A 223 -47.30 -7.53 7.61
CA ILE A 223 -47.86 -6.90 8.81
C ILE A 223 -48.73 -5.68 8.44
N CYS A 224 -48.28 -4.83 7.50
CA CYS A 224 -49.07 -3.67 7.08
C CYS A 224 -50.43 -4.05 6.53
N GLU A 225 -50.47 -5.10 5.69
CA GLU A 225 -51.67 -5.63 5.08
C GLU A 225 -52.59 -6.29 6.11
N LYS A 226 -52.06 -7.23 6.91
CA LYS A 226 -52.80 -7.94 7.95
C LYS A 226 -53.46 -6.98 8.93
N GLN A 227 -52.72 -5.96 9.38
CA GLN A 227 -53.20 -4.97 10.34
C GLN A 227 -53.97 -3.81 9.69
N LYS A 228 -54.14 -3.81 8.35
CA LYS A 228 -54.81 -2.76 7.57
C LYS A 228 -54.29 -1.35 7.93
N LEU A 229 -52.97 -1.20 8.01
CA LEU A 229 -52.34 0.01 8.56
C LEU A 229 -52.63 1.28 7.79
N ASP A 230 -52.79 1.21 6.47
CA ASP A 230 -53.16 2.40 5.68
C ASP A 230 -54.54 2.94 6.07
N LYS A 231 -55.48 2.05 6.45
CA LYS A 231 -56.79 2.44 6.97
C LYS A 231 -56.71 2.91 8.42
N ASN A 232 -55.95 2.21 9.26
CA ASN A 232 -55.92 2.46 10.71
C ASN A 232 -55.00 3.62 11.14
N LEU A 233 -53.91 3.88 10.40
CA LEU A 233 -52.90 4.89 10.69
C LEU A 233 -52.75 5.95 9.59
N GLY A 234 -53.28 5.70 8.39
CA GLY A 234 -53.11 6.56 7.22
C GLY A 234 -51.83 6.23 6.43
N PRO A 235 -51.87 6.31 5.08
CA PRO A 235 -50.78 5.88 4.21
C PRO A 235 -49.49 6.68 4.39
N GLU A 236 -49.60 7.96 4.77
CA GLU A 236 -48.43 8.80 5.01
C GLU A 236 -47.63 8.35 6.24
N ILE A 237 -48.29 7.91 7.33
CA ILE A 237 -47.60 7.42 8.52
C ILE A 237 -46.91 6.09 8.23
N VAL A 238 -47.58 5.17 7.53
CA VAL A 238 -47.01 3.87 7.11
C VAL A 238 -45.75 4.09 6.27
N ARG A 239 -45.82 4.97 5.27
CA ARG A 239 -44.67 5.37 4.43
C ARG A 239 -43.54 6.01 5.24
N GLN A 240 -43.86 6.80 6.26
CA GLN A 240 -42.84 7.37 7.15
C GLN A 240 -42.14 6.30 8.01
N ILE A 241 -42.88 5.30 8.50
CA ILE A 241 -42.34 4.15 9.24
C ILE A 241 -41.41 3.33 8.33
N GLU A 242 -41.90 2.93 7.14
CA GLU A 242 -41.12 2.17 6.16
C GLU A 242 -39.81 2.91 5.83
N LYS A 243 -39.91 4.20 5.51
CA LYS A 243 -38.75 5.05 5.22
C LYS A 243 -37.81 5.16 6.41
N ALA A 244 -38.31 5.25 7.64
CA ALA A 244 -37.45 5.30 8.82
C ALA A 244 -36.66 3.99 9.03
N ILE A 245 -37.28 2.84 8.75
CA ILE A 245 -36.67 1.52 8.90
C ILE A 245 -35.65 1.27 7.77
N PHE A 246 -36.10 1.34 6.51
CA PHE A 246 -35.37 0.76 5.38
C PHE A 246 -34.49 1.74 4.60
N ASP A 247 -34.70 3.06 4.71
CA ASP A 247 -33.94 4.05 3.95
C ASP A 247 -32.42 3.96 4.21
N GLN A 248 -31.66 4.01 3.12
CA GLN A 248 -30.21 3.96 3.14
C GLN A 248 -29.67 5.00 2.17
N ARG A 249 -28.87 5.93 2.70
CA ARG A 249 -28.18 6.91 1.85
C ARG A 249 -27.38 6.19 0.76
N PRO A 250 -27.46 6.65 -0.50
CA PRO A 250 -26.67 6.08 -1.58
C PRO A 250 -25.17 6.26 -1.29
N LEU A 251 -24.36 5.43 -1.96
CA LEU A 251 -22.92 5.58 -1.93
C LEU A 251 -22.54 6.96 -2.49
N LYS A 252 -21.51 7.59 -1.92
CA LYS A 252 -21.01 8.85 -2.47
C LYS A 252 -20.40 8.58 -3.83
N SER A 253 -20.68 9.44 -4.80
CA SER A 253 -20.00 9.41 -6.10
C SER A 253 -18.49 9.48 -5.91
N GLN A 254 -17.77 8.58 -6.57
CA GLN A 254 -16.31 8.55 -6.62
C GLN A 254 -15.74 9.24 -7.86
N LYS A 255 -16.58 9.88 -8.70
CA LYS A 255 -16.17 10.52 -9.97
C LYS A 255 -15.04 11.54 -9.77
N GLY A 256 -15.08 12.30 -8.67
CA GLY A 256 -14.03 13.27 -8.33
C GLY A 256 -12.69 12.67 -7.88
N GLN A 257 -12.62 11.34 -7.65
CA GLN A 257 -11.37 10.64 -7.31
C GLN A 257 -10.71 9.99 -8.52
N VAL A 258 -11.40 9.94 -9.66
CA VAL A 258 -10.88 9.40 -10.92
C VAL A 258 -9.76 10.31 -11.43
N GLY A 259 -8.61 9.72 -11.75
CA GLY A 259 -7.47 10.46 -12.27
C GLY A 259 -7.77 11.12 -13.62
N LYS A 260 -6.97 12.14 -13.95
CA LYS A 260 -7.05 12.82 -15.25
C LYS A 260 -6.27 12.10 -16.34
N CYS A 261 -6.63 12.37 -17.59
CA CYS A 261 -5.91 11.86 -18.75
C CYS A 261 -4.63 12.67 -18.97
N VAL A 262 -3.54 11.98 -19.34
CA VAL A 262 -2.23 12.61 -19.63
C VAL A 262 -2.28 13.51 -20.86
N PHE A 263 -3.06 13.12 -21.88
CA PHE A 263 -3.27 13.88 -23.12
C PHE A 263 -4.31 15.00 -22.95
N GLU A 264 -5.41 14.69 -22.27
CA GLU A 264 -6.55 15.60 -22.08
C GLU A 264 -6.69 15.96 -20.60
N LYS A 265 -5.84 16.87 -20.10
CA LYS A 265 -5.65 17.16 -18.66
C LYS A 265 -6.92 17.55 -17.90
N ASN A 266 -7.90 18.14 -18.59
CA ASN A 266 -9.17 18.53 -17.97
C ASN A 266 -10.18 17.36 -17.88
N LYS A 267 -9.97 16.28 -18.65
CA LYS A 267 -10.88 15.13 -18.75
C LYS A 267 -10.45 13.99 -17.83
N THR A 268 -11.41 13.32 -17.23
CA THR A 268 -11.18 12.12 -16.41
C THR A 268 -10.90 10.90 -17.29
N LYS A 269 -10.19 9.93 -16.74
CA LYS A 269 -9.99 8.62 -17.37
C LYS A 269 -11.32 7.94 -17.71
N CYS A 270 -11.34 7.20 -18.83
CA CYS A 270 -12.49 6.45 -19.31
C CYS A 270 -12.73 5.22 -18.44
N PRO A 271 -13.97 4.89 -18.06
CA PRO A 271 -14.32 3.60 -17.48
C PRO A 271 -13.97 2.45 -18.43
N SER A 272 -13.49 1.33 -17.89
CA SER A 272 -13.08 0.17 -18.70
C SER A 272 -14.24 -0.61 -19.31
N SER A 273 -15.45 -0.38 -18.80
CA SER A 273 -16.71 -0.95 -19.30
C SER A 273 -17.32 -0.18 -20.47
N HIS A 274 -16.70 0.94 -20.88
CA HIS A 274 -17.21 1.74 -21.98
C HIS A 274 -16.97 1.03 -23.32
N PRO A 275 -17.97 0.90 -24.23
CA PRO A 275 -17.81 0.18 -25.50
C PRO A 275 -16.62 0.68 -26.35
N MET A 276 -16.48 2.00 -26.50
CA MET A 276 -15.34 2.59 -27.22
C MET A 276 -13.96 2.22 -26.63
N TYR A 277 -13.88 1.94 -25.32
CA TYR A 277 -12.63 1.47 -24.72
C TYR A 277 -12.42 -0.04 -24.92
N GLU A 278 -13.49 -0.86 -24.88
CA GLU A 278 -13.39 -2.27 -25.25
C GLU A 278 -12.87 -2.43 -26.68
N GLU A 279 -13.41 -1.65 -27.61
CA GLU A 279 -12.97 -1.60 -29.01
C GLU A 279 -11.52 -1.11 -29.15
N PHE A 280 -11.17 0.00 -28.50
CA PHE A 280 -9.80 0.51 -28.45
C PHE A 280 -8.81 -0.55 -27.97
N ARG A 281 -9.14 -1.29 -26.91
CA ARG A 281 -8.28 -2.32 -26.34
C ARG A 281 -8.19 -3.54 -27.26
N MET A 282 -9.28 -3.91 -27.91
CA MET A 282 -9.31 -4.98 -28.90
C MET A 282 -8.38 -4.68 -30.07
N PHE A 283 -8.53 -3.54 -30.76
CA PHE A 283 -7.66 -3.20 -31.89
C PHE A 283 -6.21 -2.95 -31.45
N SER A 284 -5.99 -2.35 -30.28
CA SER A 284 -4.62 -2.24 -29.73
C SER A 284 -3.95 -3.61 -29.51
N PHE A 285 -4.72 -4.66 -29.25
CA PHE A 285 -4.20 -6.02 -29.14
C PHE A 285 -4.03 -6.67 -30.52
N ILE A 286 -5.07 -6.64 -31.36
CA ILE A 286 -5.07 -7.23 -32.71
C ILE A 286 -3.92 -6.69 -33.55
N ASN A 287 -3.73 -5.37 -33.59
CA ASN A 287 -2.70 -4.75 -34.43
C ASN A 287 -1.26 -5.05 -33.95
N ASN A 288 -1.09 -5.58 -32.73
CA ASN A 288 0.20 -6.02 -32.21
C ASN A 288 0.47 -7.52 -32.46
N ILE A 289 -0.50 -8.27 -32.98
CA ILE A 289 -0.30 -9.68 -33.33
C ILE A 289 0.60 -9.74 -34.55
N LYS A 290 1.63 -10.58 -34.46
CA LYS A 290 2.47 -10.96 -35.60
C LYS A 290 2.42 -12.46 -35.81
N ILE A 291 2.37 -12.85 -37.07
CA ILE A 291 2.34 -14.23 -37.54
C ILE A 291 3.48 -14.42 -38.56
N GLN A 292 4.09 -15.60 -38.53
CA GLN A 292 4.92 -16.11 -39.61
C GLN A 292 4.24 -17.36 -40.13
N THR A 293 3.82 -17.35 -41.38
CA THR A 293 3.26 -18.51 -42.08
C THR A 293 4.36 -19.26 -42.82
N PRO A 294 4.08 -20.46 -43.39
CA PRO A 294 5.07 -21.18 -44.20
C PRO A 294 5.61 -20.39 -45.41
N ASN A 295 4.88 -19.36 -45.85
CA ASN A 295 5.26 -18.50 -46.98
C ASN A 295 6.03 -17.24 -46.53
N ASP A 296 6.17 -16.99 -45.23
CA ASP A 296 6.80 -15.79 -44.70
C ASP A 296 8.24 -16.08 -44.24
N SER A 297 9.18 -15.25 -44.66
CA SER A 297 10.58 -15.31 -44.17
C SER A 297 10.75 -14.77 -42.75
N ALA A 298 9.78 -14.00 -42.24
CA ALA A 298 9.81 -13.42 -40.90
C ALA A 298 8.40 -13.14 -40.36
N LEU A 299 8.31 -12.86 -39.06
CA LEU A 299 7.07 -12.42 -38.40
C LEU A 299 6.55 -11.09 -39.00
N ARG A 300 5.39 -11.14 -39.65
CA ARG A 300 4.67 -9.98 -40.19
C ARG A 300 3.41 -9.64 -39.37
N PRO A 301 2.91 -8.39 -39.41
CA PRO A 301 1.59 -8.06 -38.91
C PRO A 301 0.49 -8.87 -39.62
N LEU A 302 -0.68 -8.99 -38.98
CA LEU A 302 -1.85 -9.63 -39.59
C LEU A 302 -2.37 -8.81 -40.79
N SER A 303 -2.83 -9.52 -41.84
CA SER A 303 -3.54 -8.91 -42.98
C SER A 303 -4.91 -8.36 -42.57
N ALA A 304 -5.62 -7.66 -43.48
CA ALA A 304 -6.98 -7.20 -43.19
C ALA A 304 -7.95 -8.38 -42.98
N GLU A 305 -7.84 -9.40 -43.82
CA GLU A 305 -8.66 -10.61 -43.81
C GLU A 305 -8.42 -11.43 -42.54
N GLU A 306 -7.15 -11.60 -42.15
CA GLU A 306 -6.76 -12.30 -40.91
C GLU A 306 -7.32 -11.58 -39.67
N ARG A 307 -7.35 -10.25 -39.67
CA ARG A 307 -7.93 -9.44 -38.58
C ARG A 307 -9.44 -9.63 -38.46
N GLU A 308 -10.16 -9.52 -39.58
CA GLU A 308 -11.62 -9.72 -39.61
C GLU A 308 -12.00 -11.13 -39.15
N LEU A 309 -11.23 -12.15 -39.55
CA LEU A 309 -11.49 -13.55 -39.21
C LEU A 309 -11.48 -13.81 -37.69
N ILE A 310 -10.68 -13.06 -36.93
CA ILE A 310 -10.51 -13.25 -35.48
C ILE A 310 -11.35 -12.28 -34.63
N MET A 311 -11.92 -11.23 -35.21
CA MET A 311 -12.73 -10.23 -34.49
C MET A 311 -13.95 -10.83 -33.75
N PRO A 312 -14.72 -11.77 -34.32
CA PRO A 312 -15.78 -12.49 -33.59
C PRO A 312 -15.30 -13.16 -32.30
N LEU A 313 -13.99 -13.45 -32.24
CA LEU A 313 -13.17 -13.86 -31.10
C LEU A 313 -13.57 -13.18 -29.79
N PHE A 314 -13.67 -11.86 -29.90
CA PHE A 314 -13.73 -10.93 -28.78
C PHE A 314 -15.15 -10.72 -28.27
N PHE A 315 -16.19 -11.07 -29.03
CA PHE A 315 -17.58 -10.82 -28.66
C PHE A 315 -18.26 -12.05 -28.02
N ARG A 316 -17.49 -12.99 -27.47
CA ARG A 316 -18.03 -14.20 -26.82
C ARG A 316 -18.64 -13.88 -25.45
N LYS A 317 -19.89 -14.30 -25.22
CA LYS A 317 -20.59 -14.13 -23.93
C LYS A 317 -20.07 -15.05 -22.83
N SER A 318 -19.81 -16.31 -23.18
CA SER A 318 -19.40 -17.35 -22.22
C SER A 318 -18.02 -17.11 -21.60
N LYS A 319 -17.19 -16.28 -22.23
CA LYS A 319 -15.79 -16.05 -21.84
C LYS A 319 -15.43 -14.56 -21.88
N LYS A 320 -15.46 -13.90 -20.71
CA LYS A 320 -14.93 -12.53 -20.54
C LYS A 320 -13.45 -12.41 -20.93
N GLN A 321 -12.70 -13.50 -20.78
CA GLN A 321 -11.31 -13.65 -21.19
C GLN A 321 -11.13 -15.04 -21.80
N PHE A 322 -10.23 -15.16 -22.77
CA PHE A 322 -9.90 -16.42 -23.43
C PHE A 322 -8.39 -16.50 -23.68
N ASP A 323 -7.89 -17.69 -23.99
CA ASP A 323 -6.47 -17.90 -24.22
C ASP A 323 -6.13 -17.62 -25.70
N PHE A 324 -4.94 -17.06 -25.97
CA PHE A 324 -4.49 -16.70 -27.32
C PHE A 324 -4.54 -17.88 -28.30
N GLU A 325 -4.45 -19.11 -27.79
CA GLU A 325 -4.65 -20.33 -28.57
C GLU A 325 -5.95 -20.33 -29.39
N ASP A 326 -7.03 -19.69 -28.90
CA ASP A 326 -8.29 -19.60 -29.65
C ASP A 326 -8.18 -18.74 -30.92
N ILE A 327 -7.25 -17.76 -30.92
CA ILE A 327 -6.91 -16.95 -32.10
C ILE A 327 -6.03 -17.78 -33.04
N ALA A 328 -5.01 -18.44 -32.51
CA ALA A 328 -4.10 -19.28 -33.29
C ALA A 328 -4.85 -20.40 -34.03
N LYS A 329 -5.80 -21.07 -33.38
CA LYS A 329 -6.68 -22.09 -33.99
C LYS A 329 -7.53 -21.57 -35.15
N LYS A 330 -7.81 -20.26 -35.18
CA LYS A 330 -8.63 -19.64 -36.20
C LYS A 330 -7.79 -19.21 -37.42
N LEU A 331 -6.52 -18.90 -37.20
CA LEU A 331 -5.57 -18.46 -38.24
C LEU A 331 -4.71 -19.59 -38.80
N ALA A 332 -4.52 -20.69 -38.06
CA ALA A 332 -3.64 -21.79 -38.43
C ALA A 332 -4.25 -23.17 -38.10
N PRO A 333 -3.84 -24.23 -38.82
CA PRO A 333 -4.29 -25.59 -38.54
C PRO A 333 -3.97 -26.03 -37.11
N LYS A 334 -4.85 -26.84 -36.51
CA LYS A 334 -4.70 -27.33 -35.14
C LYS A 334 -3.35 -28.03 -34.97
N LYS A 335 -2.63 -27.72 -33.88
CA LYS A 335 -1.30 -28.25 -33.55
C LYS A 335 -0.15 -27.90 -34.52
N HIS A 336 -0.36 -27.02 -35.50
CA HIS A 336 0.70 -26.56 -36.41
C HIS A 336 1.15 -25.13 -36.11
N TYR A 337 0.90 -24.66 -34.88
CA TYR A 337 1.24 -23.31 -34.46
C TYR A 337 2.03 -23.31 -33.15
N GLY A 338 2.91 -22.32 -33.00
CA GLY A 338 3.86 -22.21 -31.91
C GLY A 338 4.15 -20.78 -31.47
N PHE A 339 4.83 -20.63 -30.34
CA PHE A 339 5.36 -19.34 -29.91
C PHE A 339 6.81 -19.17 -30.38
N TYR A 340 7.10 -18.12 -31.14
CA TYR A 340 8.41 -17.94 -31.82
C TYR A 340 9.65 -17.96 -30.90
N LYS A 341 9.49 -17.68 -29.60
CA LYS A 341 10.60 -17.68 -28.63
C LYS A 341 10.72 -18.97 -27.82
N LYS A 342 9.79 -19.91 -27.98
CA LYS A 342 9.81 -21.19 -27.26
C LYS A 342 10.52 -22.21 -28.13
N SER A 343 11.62 -22.76 -27.61
CA SER A 343 12.51 -23.67 -28.36
C SER A 343 11.78 -24.89 -28.91
N SER A 344 10.91 -25.48 -28.09
CA SER A 344 10.11 -26.66 -28.49
C SER A 344 9.12 -26.38 -29.62
N ASP A 345 8.87 -25.10 -29.92
CA ASP A 345 7.89 -24.65 -30.89
C ASP A 345 8.57 -24.11 -32.16
N ALA A 346 9.92 -24.07 -32.23
CA ALA A 346 10.67 -23.40 -33.29
C ALA A 346 10.43 -23.99 -34.69
N GLU A 347 10.14 -25.30 -34.76
CA GLU A 347 9.87 -26.03 -36.00
C GLU A 347 8.38 -25.97 -36.43
N MET A 348 7.52 -25.26 -35.67
CA MET A 348 6.11 -25.17 -36.00
C MET A 348 5.91 -24.34 -37.28
N PRO A 349 5.09 -24.79 -38.26
CA PRO A 349 4.88 -24.08 -39.52
C PRO A 349 4.28 -22.68 -39.38
N TYR A 350 3.54 -22.42 -38.29
CA TYR A 350 3.00 -21.12 -37.97
C TYR A 350 3.57 -20.62 -36.63
N LEU A 351 4.25 -19.49 -36.64
CA LEU A 351 4.80 -18.89 -35.41
C LEU A 351 4.08 -17.58 -35.08
N PHE A 352 3.74 -17.42 -33.81
CA PHE A 352 3.11 -16.21 -33.29
C PHE A 352 4.02 -15.50 -32.30
N ASN A 353 3.88 -14.17 -32.21
CA ASN A 353 4.60 -13.36 -31.22
C ASN A 353 4.05 -13.45 -29.78
N TYR A 354 2.95 -14.18 -29.56
CA TYR A 354 2.32 -14.40 -28.26
C TYR A 354 2.32 -15.89 -27.88
N PRO A 355 2.60 -16.24 -26.61
CA PRO A 355 2.37 -17.58 -26.08
C PRO A 355 0.89 -17.99 -26.14
N MET A 356 0.61 -19.26 -26.42
CA MET A 356 -0.76 -19.78 -26.55
C MET A 356 -1.60 -19.65 -25.29
N ASP A 357 -0.98 -19.67 -24.11
CA ASP A 357 -1.61 -19.48 -22.80
C ASP A 357 -1.78 -17.99 -22.41
N THR A 358 -1.50 -17.06 -23.32
CA THR A 358 -1.67 -15.63 -23.07
C THR A 358 -3.15 -15.30 -22.93
N SER A 359 -3.52 -14.72 -21.78
CA SER A 359 -4.89 -14.27 -21.50
C SER A 359 -5.23 -13.02 -22.33
N VAL A 360 -6.14 -13.19 -23.28
CA VAL A 360 -6.76 -12.14 -24.09
C VAL A 360 -8.08 -11.72 -23.43
N SER A 361 -8.38 -10.42 -23.37
CA SER A 361 -9.67 -9.98 -22.81
C SER A 361 -10.67 -9.70 -23.92
N GLY A 362 -11.87 -10.26 -23.83
CA GLY A 362 -12.96 -10.02 -24.77
C GLY A 362 -13.65 -8.69 -24.50
N CYS A 363 -14.72 -8.40 -25.23
CA CYS A 363 -15.54 -7.19 -25.15
C CYS A 363 -16.94 -7.55 -24.60
N PRO A 364 -17.05 -7.95 -23.32
CA PRO A 364 -18.28 -8.49 -22.77
C PRO A 364 -19.45 -7.49 -22.76
N VAL A 365 -19.20 -6.19 -22.59
CA VAL A 365 -20.28 -5.19 -22.61
C VAL A 365 -20.80 -5.03 -24.03
N THR A 366 -19.91 -4.87 -24.99
CA THR A 366 -20.26 -4.78 -26.41
C THR A 366 -20.94 -6.06 -26.91
N ALA A 367 -20.47 -7.24 -26.47
CA ALA A 367 -21.09 -8.53 -26.79
C ALA A 367 -22.53 -8.63 -26.27
N ALA A 368 -22.79 -8.14 -25.05
CA ALA A 368 -24.13 -8.13 -24.48
C ALA A 368 -25.06 -7.13 -25.19
N LEU A 369 -24.54 -5.98 -25.62
CA LEU A 369 -25.31 -5.02 -26.42
C LEU A 369 -25.63 -5.57 -27.81
N LYS A 370 -24.66 -6.25 -28.46
CA LYS A 370 -24.89 -6.95 -29.73
C LYS A 370 -25.95 -8.03 -29.65
N ASP A 371 -26.10 -8.68 -28.50
CA ASP A 371 -27.13 -9.69 -28.30
C ASP A 371 -28.55 -9.12 -28.32
N ILE A 372 -28.70 -7.90 -27.82
CA ILE A 372 -30.00 -7.24 -27.70
C ILE A 372 -30.33 -6.48 -29.00
N PHE A 373 -29.34 -5.81 -29.58
CA PHE A 373 -29.55 -4.87 -30.70
C PHE A 373 -28.96 -5.35 -32.04
N GLY A 374 -28.47 -6.60 -32.12
CA GLY A 374 -27.85 -7.18 -33.32
C GLY A 374 -26.40 -6.70 -33.58
N ASP A 375 -25.81 -7.13 -34.70
CA ASP A 375 -24.41 -6.82 -35.01
C ASP A 375 -24.13 -5.33 -35.25
N ASN A 376 -25.10 -4.61 -35.82
CA ASN A 376 -25.11 -3.15 -36.01
C ASN A 376 -25.74 -2.41 -34.83
N TRP A 377 -25.49 -2.89 -33.61
CA TRP A 377 -26.12 -2.41 -32.36
C TRP A 377 -26.11 -0.89 -32.17
N ILE A 378 -25.13 -0.14 -32.71
CA ILE A 378 -25.08 1.32 -32.59
C ILE A 378 -26.20 1.98 -33.41
N ASP A 379 -26.42 1.52 -34.64
CA ASP A 379 -27.45 2.09 -35.51
C ASP A 379 -28.84 1.69 -34.97
N SER A 380 -29.03 0.43 -34.57
CA SER A 380 -30.26 -0.02 -33.91
C SER A 380 -30.55 0.75 -32.61
N LEU A 381 -29.53 1.09 -31.81
CA LEU A 381 -29.69 1.97 -30.65
C LEU A 381 -30.15 3.37 -31.05
N CYS A 382 -29.64 3.93 -32.15
CA CYS A 382 -30.05 5.26 -32.61
C CYS A 382 -31.50 5.27 -33.10
N GLU A 383 -31.98 4.16 -33.66
CA GLU A 383 -33.37 3.99 -34.11
C GLU A 383 -34.34 3.76 -32.94
N THR A 384 -33.95 2.92 -31.98
CA THR A 384 -34.82 2.52 -30.86
C THR A 384 -34.82 3.51 -29.70
N TYR A 385 -33.75 4.30 -29.52
CA TYR A 385 -33.65 5.23 -28.42
C TYR A 385 -34.52 6.48 -28.64
N THR A 386 -35.59 6.59 -27.86
CA THR A 386 -36.57 7.70 -27.93
C THR A 386 -35.99 9.11 -27.79
N LEU A 387 -34.77 9.26 -27.28
CA LEU A 387 -34.09 10.56 -27.12
C LEU A 387 -32.84 10.66 -28.01
N ALA A 388 -32.78 9.92 -29.12
CA ALA A 388 -31.67 9.94 -30.06
C ALA A 388 -31.65 11.19 -30.96
N GLU A 389 -32.81 11.81 -31.21
CA GLU A 389 -32.92 12.96 -32.11
C GLU A 389 -31.95 14.10 -31.72
N GLY A 390 -31.23 14.63 -32.71
CA GLY A 390 -30.23 15.69 -32.52
C GLY A 390 -28.93 15.26 -31.80
N LYS A 391 -28.76 13.98 -31.45
CA LYS A 391 -27.55 13.47 -30.81
C LYS A 391 -26.64 12.75 -31.82
N SER A 392 -25.33 12.90 -31.63
CA SER A 392 -24.37 12.05 -32.31
C SER A 392 -24.47 10.60 -31.82
N ARG A 393 -24.09 9.63 -32.67
CA ARG A 393 -23.98 8.20 -32.31
C ARG A 393 -23.24 7.97 -30.99
N LEU A 394 -22.14 8.71 -30.77
CA LEU A 394 -21.36 8.60 -29.53
C LEU A 394 -22.15 9.07 -28.30
N ASN A 395 -22.96 10.12 -28.42
CA ASN A 395 -23.78 10.61 -27.31
C ASN A 395 -24.91 9.63 -26.96
N VAL A 396 -25.52 8.99 -27.97
CA VAL A 396 -26.49 7.91 -27.74
C VAL A 396 -25.83 6.78 -26.94
N VAL A 397 -24.68 6.27 -27.40
CA VAL A 397 -23.93 5.23 -26.68
C VAL A 397 -23.58 5.66 -25.24
N ASN A 398 -23.18 6.91 -25.03
CA ASN A 398 -22.87 7.45 -23.69
C ASN A 398 -24.09 7.44 -22.77
N ASP A 399 -25.27 7.81 -23.27
CA ASP A 399 -26.51 7.84 -22.48
C ASP A 399 -26.92 6.43 -22.05
N ILE A 400 -26.85 5.46 -22.95
CA ILE A 400 -27.17 4.05 -22.66
C ILE A 400 -26.16 3.47 -21.67
N TRP A 401 -24.87 3.72 -21.89
CA TRP A 401 -23.83 3.32 -20.95
C TRP A 401 -24.03 3.98 -19.58
N HIS A 402 -24.43 5.26 -19.52
CA HIS A 402 -24.72 5.95 -18.27
C HIS A 402 -25.93 5.37 -17.54
N ALA A 403 -26.98 4.95 -18.25
CA ALA A 403 -28.12 4.25 -17.66
C ALA A 403 -27.65 2.94 -16.98
N LEU A 404 -26.94 2.10 -17.74
CA LEU A 404 -26.35 0.84 -17.23
C LEU A 404 -25.36 1.09 -16.07
N PHE A 405 -24.61 2.18 -16.11
CA PHE A 405 -23.58 2.48 -15.11
C PHE A 405 -24.14 3.09 -13.82
N PHE A 406 -25.17 3.95 -13.87
CA PHE A 406 -25.63 4.70 -12.69
C PHE A 406 -26.89 4.17 -12.01
N TYR A 407 -27.82 3.50 -12.71
CA TYR A 407 -29.03 2.96 -12.08
C TYR A 407 -28.67 1.91 -11.04
N THR A 408 -28.99 2.11 -9.76
CA THR A 408 -28.72 1.11 -8.70
C THR A 408 -29.87 0.13 -8.48
N ASP A 409 -30.99 0.36 -9.14
CA ASP A 409 -32.24 -0.37 -8.99
C ASP A 409 -32.56 -1.02 -10.34
N GLU A 410 -32.63 -2.35 -10.36
CA GLU A 410 -32.86 -3.14 -11.57
C GLU A 410 -34.27 -2.92 -12.11
N THR A 411 -35.26 -2.69 -11.25
CA THR A 411 -36.64 -2.41 -11.68
C THR A 411 -36.72 -1.13 -12.50
N LYS A 412 -36.07 -0.07 -12.02
CA LYS A 412 -36.01 1.22 -12.72
C LYS A 412 -35.15 1.18 -13.98
N LEU A 413 -34.15 0.29 -14.02
CA LEU A 413 -33.34 0.07 -15.22
C LEU A 413 -34.15 -0.69 -16.29
N ALA A 414 -34.99 -1.65 -15.88
CA ALA A 414 -35.92 -2.35 -16.77
C ALA A 414 -36.98 -1.39 -17.32
N GLU A 415 -37.55 -0.52 -16.47
CA GLU A 415 -38.45 0.55 -16.92
C GLU A 415 -37.77 1.49 -17.93
N PHE A 416 -36.49 1.82 -17.72
CA PHE A 416 -35.72 2.59 -18.70
C PHE A 416 -35.57 1.83 -20.02
N GLY A 417 -35.23 0.53 -19.98
CA GLY A 417 -35.12 -0.32 -21.17
C GLY A 417 -36.41 -0.33 -21.99
N LYS A 418 -37.55 -0.60 -21.34
CA LYS A 418 -38.86 -0.63 -22.01
C LYS A 418 -39.26 0.74 -22.56
N ASN A 419 -39.24 1.76 -21.71
CA ASN A 419 -39.81 3.07 -22.06
C ASN A 419 -38.91 3.91 -22.96
N ARG A 420 -37.59 3.73 -22.89
CA ARG A 420 -36.62 4.57 -23.62
C ARG A 420 -35.91 3.85 -24.75
N LEU A 421 -35.73 2.54 -24.67
CA LEU A 421 -35.10 1.71 -25.69
C LEU A 421 -36.08 0.79 -26.41
N GLN A 422 -37.38 0.84 -26.06
CA GLN A 422 -38.44 0.05 -26.71
C GLN A 422 -38.19 -1.46 -26.66
N LEU A 423 -37.52 -1.93 -25.60
CA LEU A 423 -37.23 -3.35 -25.37
C LEU A 423 -38.45 -4.09 -24.84
N ASP A 424 -38.58 -5.36 -25.21
CA ASP A 424 -39.57 -6.27 -24.61
C ASP A 424 -39.18 -6.71 -23.18
N ASP A 425 -40.02 -7.54 -22.54
CA ASP A 425 -39.78 -8.04 -21.18
C ASP A 425 -38.50 -8.88 -21.05
N GLU A 426 -38.19 -9.72 -22.03
CA GLU A 426 -37.01 -10.58 -22.02
C GLU A 426 -35.73 -9.79 -22.30
N GLU A 427 -35.77 -8.89 -23.28
CA GLU A 427 -34.68 -7.98 -23.64
C GLU A 427 -34.37 -7.00 -22.52
N ALA A 428 -35.40 -6.43 -21.87
CA ALA A 428 -35.22 -5.55 -20.72
C ALA A 428 -34.58 -6.30 -19.54
N LYS A 429 -34.93 -7.57 -19.34
CA LYS A 429 -34.27 -8.43 -18.33
C LYS A 429 -32.79 -8.66 -18.69
N LYS A 430 -32.48 -9.07 -19.93
CA LYS A 430 -31.09 -9.22 -20.41
C LYS A 430 -30.29 -7.92 -20.27
N PHE A 431 -30.90 -6.77 -20.57
CA PHE A 431 -30.29 -5.45 -20.42
C PHE A 431 -29.91 -5.14 -18.96
N CYS A 432 -30.76 -5.54 -18.00
CA CYS A 432 -30.48 -5.36 -16.58
C CYS A 432 -29.38 -6.28 -16.05
N GLU A 433 -29.20 -7.45 -16.66
CA GLU A 433 -28.18 -8.44 -16.29
C GLU A 433 -26.77 -8.07 -16.80
N ILE A 434 -26.63 -7.02 -17.62
CA ILE A 434 -25.33 -6.57 -18.15
C ILE A 434 -24.40 -6.13 -17.02
N SER A 435 -23.39 -6.96 -16.77
CA SER A 435 -22.38 -6.71 -15.74
C SER A 435 -21.26 -5.80 -16.25
N LEU A 436 -21.18 -4.57 -15.72
CA LEU A 436 -20.15 -3.60 -16.08
C LEU A 436 -18.89 -3.70 -15.18
N PRO A 437 -17.69 -3.88 -15.76
CA PRO A 437 -16.43 -3.70 -15.03
C PRO A 437 -16.31 -2.31 -14.37
N SER A 438 -15.71 -2.27 -13.18
CA SER A 438 -15.54 -1.02 -12.40
C SER A 438 -14.18 -0.33 -12.58
N ASP A 439 -13.27 -0.93 -13.36
CA ASP A 439 -11.94 -0.40 -13.64
C ASP A 439 -11.99 0.82 -14.58
N TYR A 440 -10.84 1.48 -14.74
CA TYR A 440 -10.66 2.64 -15.61
C TYR A 440 -9.44 2.46 -16.51
N ALA A 441 -9.53 3.00 -17.72
CA ALA A 441 -8.45 3.13 -18.68
C ALA A 441 -7.36 4.11 -18.22
N SER A 442 -6.22 4.12 -18.89
CA SER A 442 -5.17 5.14 -18.72
C SER A 442 -5.53 6.48 -19.36
N LEU A 443 -6.38 6.48 -20.39
CA LEU A 443 -6.77 7.63 -21.21
C LEU A 443 -8.22 8.06 -20.97
N SER A 444 -8.57 9.28 -21.34
CA SER A 444 -9.97 9.75 -21.35
C SER A 444 -10.71 9.21 -22.57
N LEU A 445 -12.04 9.20 -22.51
CA LEU A 445 -12.87 8.83 -23.65
C LEU A 445 -12.59 9.73 -24.86
N LYS A 446 -12.40 11.04 -24.65
CA LYS A 446 -12.04 12.01 -25.70
C LYS A 446 -10.74 11.61 -26.43
N ALA A 447 -9.70 11.26 -25.67
CA ALA A 447 -8.43 10.82 -26.25
C ALA A 447 -8.59 9.47 -26.97
N ILE A 448 -9.37 8.53 -26.42
CA ILE A 448 -9.65 7.24 -27.06
C ILE A 448 -10.36 7.44 -28.40
N CYS A 449 -11.44 8.22 -28.45
CA CYS A 449 -12.17 8.49 -29.70
C CYS A 449 -11.31 9.18 -30.76
N LYS A 450 -10.31 9.95 -30.34
CA LYS A 450 -9.32 10.57 -31.23
C LYS A 450 -8.32 9.56 -31.82
N ILE A 451 -7.97 8.52 -31.07
CA ILE A 451 -6.97 7.50 -31.47
C ILE A 451 -7.61 6.34 -32.25
N LEU A 452 -8.85 5.99 -31.89
CA LEU A 452 -9.55 4.80 -32.39
C LEU A 452 -9.66 4.70 -33.92
N PRO A 453 -9.89 5.78 -34.69
CA PRO A 453 -9.94 5.71 -36.16
C PRO A 453 -8.67 5.11 -36.76
N TYR A 454 -7.50 5.48 -36.23
CA TYR A 454 -6.20 5.01 -36.70
C TYR A 454 -5.93 3.55 -36.31
N LEU A 455 -6.43 3.12 -35.16
CA LEU A 455 -6.38 1.70 -34.77
C LEU A 455 -7.25 0.84 -35.71
N ARG A 456 -8.43 1.33 -36.13
CA ARG A 456 -9.27 0.63 -37.11
C ARG A 456 -8.55 0.46 -38.46
N ARG A 457 -7.72 1.42 -38.85
CA ARG A 457 -6.85 1.34 -40.05
C ARG A 457 -5.71 0.30 -39.92
N GLY A 458 -5.54 -0.36 -38.77
CA GLY A 458 -4.51 -1.38 -38.55
C GLY A 458 -3.20 -0.87 -37.95
N LEU A 459 -3.13 0.43 -37.61
CA LEU A 459 -1.92 1.00 -37.02
C LEU A 459 -1.73 0.51 -35.58
N ILE A 460 -0.47 0.30 -35.20
CA ILE A 460 -0.12 0.01 -33.81
C ILE A 460 -0.40 1.22 -32.90
N TYR A 461 -0.59 0.96 -31.61
CA TYR A 461 -0.95 1.99 -30.63
C TYR A 461 0.01 3.19 -30.64
N SER A 462 1.33 2.98 -30.73
CA SER A 462 2.30 4.07 -30.76
C SER A 462 2.03 5.04 -31.91
N HIS A 463 1.78 4.51 -33.12
CA HIS A 463 1.53 5.32 -34.31
C HIS A 463 0.17 6.03 -34.23
N ALA A 464 -0.87 5.29 -33.84
CA ALA A 464 -2.22 5.82 -33.68
C ALA A 464 -2.29 6.98 -32.66
N VAL A 465 -1.45 6.96 -31.62
CA VAL A 465 -1.35 8.06 -30.65
C VAL A 465 -0.85 9.34 -31.31
N PHE A 466 0.22 9.30 -32.10
CA PHE A 466 0.77 10.49 -32.77
C PHE A 466 -0.28 11.16 -33.67
N LEU A 467 -1.05 10.35 -34.40
CA LEU A 467 -2.12 10.83 -35.29
C LEU A 467 -3.36 11.33 -34.52
N GLY A 468 -3.53 10.89 -33.27
CA GLY A 468 -4.72 11.11 -32.47
C GLY A 468 -5.12 12.58 -32.30
N ASN A 469 -4.16 13.50 -32.19
CA ASN A 469 -4.45 14.93 -31.96
C ASN A 469 -4.17 15.84 -33.16
N LEU A 470 -4.01 15.27 -34.36
CA LEU A 470 -3.66 16.06 -35.55
C LEU A 470 -4.70 17.16 -35.88
N CYS A 471 -5.98 16.97 -35.54
CA CYS A 471 -7.01 17.99 -35.70
C CYS A 471 -6.71 19.32 -34.98
N GLU A 472 -5.90 19.30 -33.92
CA GLU A 472 -5.49 20.48 -33.16
C GLU A 472 -4.10 21.00 -33.57
N VAL A 473 -3.36 20.20 -34.34
CA VAL A 473 -1.96 20.44 -34.74
C VAL A 473 -1.88 20.96 -36.17
N MET A 474 -2.62 20.35 -37.09
CA MET A 474 -2.63 20.68 -38.51
C MET A 474 -3.26 22.06 -38.77
N PRO A 475 -2.94 22.70 -39.90
CA PRO A 475 -3.70 23.85 -40.38
C PRO A 475 -5.18 23.49 -40.57
N GLN A 476 -6.11 24.40 -40.23
CA GLN A 476 -7.54 24.09 -40.29
C GLN A 476 -8.03 23.86 -41.72
N TYR A 477 -7.51 24.62 -42.69
CA TYR A 477 -7.88 24.47 -44.10
C TYR A 477 -7.55 23.06 -44.66
N GLU A 478 -6.41 22.48 -44.26
CA GLU A 478 -6.02 21.10 -44.60
C GLU A 478 -6.91 20.06 -43.92
N TRP A 479 -7.39 20.35 -42.71
CA TRP A 479 -8.07 19.38 -41.86
C TRP A 479 -9.58 19.32 -42.07
N GLU A 480 -10.19 20.45 -42.47
CA GLU A 480 -11.62 20.56 -42.77
C GLU A 480 -12.00 19.86 -44.09
N ILE A 481 -11.09 19.85 -45.07
CA ILE A 481 -11.27 19.18 -46.36
C ILE A 481 -10.90 17.69 -46.21
N GLU A 482 -11.82 16.79 -46.52
CA GLU A 482 -11.67 15.36 -46.25
C GLU A 482 -10.55 14.71 -47.07
N GLU A 483 -10.46 15.04 -48.36
CA GLU A 483 -9.44 14.51 -49.27
C GLU A 483 -8.04 14.94 -48.84
N MET A 484 -7.86 16.22 -48.52
CA MET A 484 -6.58 16.78 -48.05
C MET A 484 -6.18 16.19 -46.69
N ARG A 485 -7.14 16.07 -45.76
CA ARG A 485 -6.92 15.43 -44.47
C ARG A 485 -6.46 13.97 -44.64
N ASN A 486 -7.11 13.21 -45.50
CA ASN A 486 -6.76 11.81 -45.73
C ASN A 486 -5.38 11.68 -46.39
N ALA A 487 -5.08 12.50 -47.39
CA ALA A 487 -3.77 12.57 -48.03
C ALA A 487 -2.66 12.93 -47.01
N ALA A 488 -2.91 13.93 -46.16
CA ALA A 488 -1.95 14.33 -45.12
C ALA A 488 -1.70 13.19 -44.12
N ILE A 489 -2.75 12.49 -43.68
CA ILE A 489 -2.62 11.33 -42.79
C ILE A 489 -1.78 10.23 -43.46
N ASP A 490 -2.04 9.93 -44.73
CA ASP A 490 -1.34 8.87 -45.46
C ASP A 490 0.14 9.20 -45.67
N ASN A 491 0.44 10.45 -46.00
CA ASN A 491 1.82 10.96 -46.10
C ASN A 491 2.55 10.86 -44.75
N ILE A 492 1.89 11.23 -43.64
CA ILE A 492 2.49 11.09 -42.30
C ILE A 492 2.70 9.61 -41.96
N ILE A 493 1.76 8.72 -42.28
CA ILE A 493 1.93 7.26 -42.06
C ILE A 493 3.10 6.72 -42.87
N HIS A 494 3.25 7.15 -44.13
CA HIS A 494 4.37 6.78 -44.97
C HIS A 494 5.69 7.19 -44.30
N GLU A 495 5.81 8.47 -43.91
CA GLU A 495 7.00 8.97 -43.20
C GLU A 495 7.30 8.17 -41.93
N MET A 496 6.27 7.87 -41.13
CA MET A 496 6.42 7.06 -39.91
C MET A 496 6.98 5.66 -40.17
N ASN A 497 6.68 5.05 -41.32
CA ASN A 497 7.17 3.72 -41.68
C ASN A 497 8.60 3.75 -42.25
N GLN A 498 9.05 4.91 -42.76
CA GLN A 498 10.39 5.09 -43.34
C GLN A 498 11.47 5.41 -42.30
N ILE A 499 11.09 5.82 -41.08
CA ILE A 499 12.03 6.12 -40.00
C ILE A 499 12.73 4.83 -39.53
N ASP A 500 13.98 4.64 -39.95
CA ASP A 500 14.82 3.53 -39.51
C ASP A 500 15.20 3.69 -38.02
N SER A 501 15.20 2.58 -37.30
CA SER A 501 15.81 2.42 -35.98
C SER A 501 17.27 2.88 -35.87
N LYS A 502 17.97 3.05 -37.00
CA LYS A 502 19.35 3.55 -37.08
C LYS A 502 19.47 5.09 -37.16
N ASP A 503 18.36 5.84 -37.28
CA ASP A 503 18.42 7.31 -37.19
C ASP A 503 18.86 7.73 -35.78
N ALA A 504 19.81 8.65 -35.69
CA ALA A 504 20.33 9.18 -34.43
C ALA A 504 19.30 10.07 -33.69
N ARG A 505 18.30 10.60 -34.41
CA ARG A 505 17.21 11.41 -33.85
C ARG A 505 16.09 10.52 -33.32
N THR A 506 15.34 11.03 -32.35
CA THR A 506 14.17 10.30 -31.85
C THR A 506 13.01 10.40 -32.84
N PHE A 507 12.20 9.34 -32.92
CA PHE A 507 10.98 9.30 -33.72
C PHE A 507 10.08 10.55 -33.53
N GLU A 508 9.99 11.09 -32.31
CA GLU A 508 9.25 12.32 -32.02
C GLU A 508 9.82 13.55 -32.74
N VAL A 509 11.14 13.66 -32.81
CA VAL A 509 11.83 14.78 -33.47
C VAL A 509 11.59 14.72 -34.97
N CYS A 510 11.79 13.55 -35.59
CA CYS A 510 11.59 13.38 -37.04
C CYS A 510 10.17 13.78 -37.47
N ILE A 511 9.15 13.31 -36.74
CA ILE A 511 7.75 13.66 -37.05
C ILE A 511 7.46 15.14 -36.83
N LYS A 512 8.03 15.77 -35.79
CA LYS A 512 7.84 17.22 -35.58
C LYS A 512 8.51 18.06 -36.67
N GLU A 513 9.70 17.68 -37.10
CA GLU A 513 10.42 18.34 -38.20
C GLU A 513 9.63 18.19 -39.51
N TYR A 514 9.19 16.98 -39.85
CA TYR A 514 8.34 16.74 -41.01
C TYR A 514 7.07 17.59 -41.02
N LEU A 515 6.33 17.64 -39.90
CA LEU A 515 5.13 18.48 -39.77
C LEU A 515 5.43 19.98 -39.90
N LYS A 516 6.60 20.41 -39.44
CA LYS A 516 7.05 21.81 -39.52
C LYS A 516 7.45 22.19 -40.95
N GLU A 517 8.11 21.29 -41.66
CA GLU A 517 8.60 21.53 -43.02
C GLU A 517 7.50 21.41 -44.06
N GLN A 518 6.72 20.32 -44.03
CA GLN A 518 5.72 20.03 -45.07
C GLN A 518 4.40 20.78 -44.87
N TYR A 519 4.00 21.01 -43.62
CA TYR A 519 2.69 21.60 -43.30
C TYR A 519 2.80 22.92 -42.52
N HIS A 520 4.01 23.48 -42.40
CA HIS A 520 4.29 24.77 -41.75
C HIS A 520 3.70 24.90 -40.34
N VAL A 521 3.69 23.81 -39.57
CA VAL A 521 3.11 23.78 -38.22
C VAL A 521 4.01 24.52 -37.22
N SER A 522 3.46 25.51 -36.52
CA SER A 522 4.16 26.26 -35.46
C SER A 522 4.58 25.40 -34.25
N ASP A 523 5.67 25.79 -33.57
CA ASP A 523 6.17 25.10 -32.37
C ASP A 523 5.13 25.07 -31.22
N GLU A 524 4.21 26.04 -31.15
CA GLU A 524 3.13 26.05 -30.16
C GLU A 524 2.08 24.97 -30.45
N LYS A 525 1.70 24.79 -31.73
CA LYS A 525 0.80 23.71 -32.14
C LYS A 525 1.46 22.33 -31.99
N LEU A 526 2.76 22.20 -32.29
CA LEU A 526 3.50 20.94 -32.11
C LEU A 526 3.53 20.46 -30.64
N LYS A 527 3.43 21.37 -29.66
CA LYS A 527 3.29 20.99 -28.23
C LYS A 527 1.97 20.26 -27.92
N LYS A 528 0.96 20.35 -28.79
CA LYS A 528 -0.33 19.65 -28.65
C LYS A 528 -0.29 18.22 -29.22
N LEU A 529 0.74 17.84 -29.97
CA LEU A 529 0.88 16.48 -30.52
C LEU A 529 0.92 15.47 -29.37
N TYR A 530 0.16 14.37 -29.47
CA TYR A 530 0.24 13.32 -28.45
C TYR A 530 1.49 12.48 -28.64
N HIS A 531 2.11 12.07 -27.54
CA HIS A 531 3.27 11.18 -27.56
C HIS A 531 3.07 10.00 -26.59
N PRO A 532 3.33 8.73 -26.99
CA PRO A 532 3.11 7.56 -26.14
C PRO A 532 3.81 7.61 -24.77
N SER A 533 4.93 8.33 -24.66
CA SER A 533 5.69 8.51 -23.42
C SER A 533 5.24 9.70 -22.54
N MET A 534 4.21 10.46 -22.93
CA MET A 534 3.73 11.60 -22.12
C MET A 534 3.33 11.17 -20.72
N MET A 535 3.72 11.97 -19.73
CA MET A 535 3.44 11.73 -18.32
C MET A 535 2.92 13.00 -17.65
N GLU A 536 2.23 12.84 -16.52
CA GLU A 536 1.85 13.96 -15.67
C GLU A 536 3.12 14.61 -15.11
N THR A 537 3.34 15.90 -15.42
CA THR A 537 4.53 16.65 -15.00
C THR A 537 4.20 17.61 -13.85
N TYR A 538 5.22 17.90 -13.04
CA TYR A 538 5.13 18.93 -12.02
C TYR A 538 5.14 20.33 -12.66
N PRO A 539 4.31 21.28 -12.18
CA PRO A 539 4.37 22.66 -12.65
C PRO A 539 5.77 23.25 -12.42
N ARG A 540 6.34 23.92 -13.42
CA ARG A 540 7.61 24.66 -13.24
C ARG A 540 7.43 25.75 -12.19
N VAL A 541 8.46 25.96 -11.37
CA VAL A 541 8.51 27.06 -10.41
C VAL A 541 8.71 28.36 -11.20
N GLN A 542 7.71 29.24 -11.16
CA GLN A 542 7.72 30.50 -11.91
C GLN A 542 7.87 31.74 -11.03
N ARG A 543 7.73 31.59 -9.70
CA ARG A 543 7.72 32.72 -8.76
C ARG A 543 8.62 32.43 -7.57
N THR A 544 9.26 33.49 -7.08
CA THR A 544 10.04 33.50 -5.85
C THR A 544 9.11 33.61 -4.64
N ASN A 545 9.64 33.26 -3.46
CA ASN A 545 8.98 33.56 -2.19
C ASN A 545 9.11 35.07 -1.87
N ASN A 546 8.56 35.49 -0.72
CA ASN A 546 8.60 36.89 -0.28
C ASN A 546 10.04 37.42 -0.04
N HIS A 547 11.05 36.56 -0.03
CA HIS A 547 12.46 36.90 0.15
C HIS A 547 13.25 36.84 -1.16
N GLY A 548 12.58 36.74 -2.32
CA GLY A 548 13.24 36.70 -3.63
C GLY A 548 13.88 35.34 -3.98
N VAL A 549 13.64 34.30 -3.19
CA VAL A 549 14.24 32.96 -3.40
C VAL A 549 13.25 32.03 -4.09
N TYR A 550 13.68 31.33 -5.14
CA TYR A 550 12.86 30.31 -5.78
C TYR A 550 12.76 29.05 -4.92
N GLN A 551 11.56 28.48 -4.81
CA GLN A 551 11.31 27.33 -3.94
C GLN A 551 10.52 26.23 -4.63
N LEU A 552 10.82 24.97 -4.29
CA LEU A 552 10.05 23.84 -4.76
C LEU A 552 8.59 23.93 -4.26
N GLY A 553 7.66 23.67 -5.18
CA GLY A 553 6.22 23.71 -4.98
C GLY A 553 5.66 22.52 -4.18
N SER A 554 4.38 22.17 -4.35
CA SER A 554 3.84 20.97 -3.72
C SER A 554 4.23 19.71 -4.52
N PRO A 555 4.73 18.64 -3.88
CA PRO A 555 5.01 17.38 -4.59
C PRO A 555 3.74 16.55 -4.87
N ARG A 556 2.53 17.11 -4.67
CA ARG A 556 1.26 16.41 -4.90
C ARG A 556 0.83 16.51 -6.36
N ILE A 557 0.65 15.37 -7.00
CA ILE A 557 0.05 15.19 -8.34
C ILE A 557 -0.96 14.04 -8.31
N ASP A 558 -1.85 13.93 -9.29
CA ASP A 558 -2.91 12.91 -9.28
C ASP A 558 -2.34 11.47 -9.34
N SER A 559 -1.19 11.31 -10.00
CA SER A 559 -0.50 10.04 -10.20
C SER A 559 0.21 9.46 -8.97
N VAL A 560 0.53 10.27 -7.94
CA VAL A 560 1.29 9.81 -6.76
C VAL A 560 0.42 9.86 -5.51
N ARG A 561 -0.09 8.68 -5.09
CA ARG A 561 -0.92 8.54 -3.88
C ARG A 561 -0.28 7.71 -2.76
N ASN A 562 0.92 7.15 -2.99
CA ASN A 562 1.60 6.36 -1.99
C ASN A 562 2.02 7.25 -0.79
N PRO A 563 1.55 6.98 0.44
CA PRO A 563 1.83 7.82 1.60
C PRO A 563 3.32 7.83 2.01
N MET A 564 4.07 6.76 1.76
CA MET A 564 5.52 6.70 2.03
C MET A 564 6.27 7.62 1.05
N ALA A 565 5.98 7.48 -0.25
CA ALA A 565 6.55 8.36 -1.28
C ALA A 565 6.23 9.82 -0.99
N MET A 566 4.97 10.14 -0.71
CA MET A 566 4.56 11.51 -0.40
C MET A 566 5.27 12.05 0.84
N ARG A 567 5.45 11.24 1.89
CA ARG A 567 6.17 11.68 3.10
C ARG A 567 7.62 12.03 2.77
N SER A 568 8.32 11.15 2.07
CA SER A 568 9.71 11.36 1.65
C SER A 568 9.84 12.61 0.76
N MET A 569 8.98 12.77 -0.25
CA MET A 569 8.94 13.96 -1.12
C MET A 569 8.69 15.28 -0.38
N PHE A 570 7.81 15.29 0.63
CA PHE A 570 7.60 16.48 1.46
C PHE A 570 8.81 16.80 2.35
N ARG A 571 9.57 15.79 2.78
CA ARG A 571 10.82 15.98 3.54
C ARG A 571 11.94 16.47 2.64
N LEU A 572 12.08 15.90 1.44
CA LEU A 572 12.97 16.38 0.39
C LEU A 572 12.72 17.86 0.07
N ARG A 573 11.44 18.24 -0.14
CA ARG A 573 11.06 19.65 -0.32
C ARG A 573 11.55 20.52 0.84
N LYS A 574 11.33 20.09 2.09
CA LYS A 574 11.67 20.90 3.26
C LYS A 574 13.18 21.13 3.35
N LEU A 575 13.98 20.07 3.13
CA LEU A 575 15.44 20.16 3.10
C LEU A 575 15.91 21.08 1.96
N VAL A 576 15.49 20.82 0.73
CA VAL A 576 15.96 21.58 -0.44
C VAL A 576 15.57 23.05 -0.34
N ASN A 577 14.34 23.36 0.09
CA ASN A 577 13.93 24.74 0.29
C ASN A 577 14.74 25.43 1.38
N ARG A 578 15.18 24.71 2.42
CA ARG A 578 16.06 25.25 3.46
C ARG A 578 17.45 25.57 2.92
N LEU A 579 18.03 24.66 2.14
CA LEU A 579 19.33 24.88 1.48
C LEU A 579 19.28 26.08 0.52
N LEU A 580 18.15 26.27 -0.19
CA LEU A 580 17.91 27.44 -1.05
C LEU A 580 17.75 28.73 -0.23
N GLU A 581 17.01 28.69 0.88
CA GLU A 581 16.82 29.84 1.80
C GLU A 581 18.14 30.32 2.40
N GLU A 582 19.06 29.40 2.72
CA GLU A 582 20.38 29.73 3.29
C GLU A 582 21.45 30.04 2.21
N GLY A 583 21.09 30.04 0.92
CA GLY A 583 22.02 30.32 -0.18
C GLY A 583 23.10 29.25 -0.39
N LYS A 584 22.95 28.06 0.21
CA LYS A 584 23.88 26.94 0.06
C LYS A 584 23.81 26.34 -1.35
N ILE A 585 22.64 26.39 -1.97
CA ILE A 585 22.38 25.94 -3.35
C ILE A 585 21.49 26.95 -4.11
N ASP A 586 21.43 26.83 -5.43
CA ASP A 586 20.64 27.65 -6.36
C ASP A 586 20.09 26.82 -7.54
N GLN A 587 19.46 27.46 -8.53
CA GLN A 587 18.87 26.76 -9.68
C GLN A 587 19.89 26.09 -10.63
N ASP A 588 21.13 26.56 -10.60
CA ASP A 588 22.23 26.09 -11.46
C ASP A 588 23.05 24.98 -10.78
N THR A 589 22.84 24.76 -9.48
CA THR A 589 23.40 23.62 -8.74
C THR A 589 22.99 22.30 -9.39
N GLU A 590 23.98 21.45 -9.67
CA GLU A 590 23.75 20.11 -10.20
C GLU A 590 23.21 19.19 -9.10
N ILE A 591 22.13 18.46 -9.38
CA ILE A 591 21.54 17.55 -8.41
C ILE A 591 21.88 16.11 -8.79
N HIS A 592 22.63 15.43 -7.93
CA HIS A 592 22.89 13.99 -8.02
C HIS A 592 22.04 13.29 -6.99
N ILE A 593 21.10 12.46 -7.43
CA ILE A 593 20.18 11.81 -6.51
C ILE A 593 20.17 10.30 -6.70
N GLU A 594 20.53 9.59 -5.63
CA GLU A 594 20.22 8.18 -5.46
C GLU A 594 18.90 8.06 -4.72
N PHE A 595 18.09 7.14 -5.21
CA PHE A 595 16.87 6.79 -4.53
C PHE A 595 17.00 5.38 -4.01
N ALA A 596 16.43 5.15 -2.83
CA ALA A 596 16.27 3.81 -2.30
C ALA A 596 15.65 2.85 -3.33
N ARG A 597 15.97 1.57 -3.17
CA ARG A 597 15.40 0.43 -3.92
C ARG A 597 13.93 0.65 -4.22
N GLU A 598 13.48 0.13 -5.37
CA GLU A 598 12.10 0.23 -5.84
C GLU A 598 11.08 0.30 -4.70
N LEU A 599 10.17 1.29 -4.77
CA LEU A 599 9.06 1.44 -3.82
C LEU A 599 7.99 0.39 -4.14
N ASN A 600 8.42 -0.84 -3.91
CA ASN A 600 7.70 -2.05 -4.15
C ASN A 600 6.46 -2.04 -3.28
N ASP A 601 5.34 -2.46 -3.85
CA ASP A 601 4.13 -2.66 -3.09
C ASP A 601 4.38 -3.67 -1.94
N ALA A 602 3.46 -3.73 -0.99
CA ALA A 602 3.62 -4.59 0.18
C ALA A 602 3.83 -6.06 -0.19
N ASN A 603 3.22 -6.54 -1.28
CA ASN A 603 3.35 -7.92 -1.73
C ASN A 603 4.73 -8.17 -2.32
N LYS A 604 5.25 -7.28 -3.17
CA LYS A 604 6.61 -7.39 -3.72
C LYS A 604 7.69 -7.24 -2.64
N ARG A 605 7.51 -6.37 -1.64
CA ARG A 605 8.44 -6.30 -0.48
C ARG A 605 8.42 -7.56 0.37
N ASN A 606 7.24 -8.16 0.58
CA ASN A 606 7.15 -9.44 1.24
C ASN A 606 7.85 -10.54 0.45
N ALA A 607 7.67 -10.59 -0.87
CA ALA A 607 8.36 -11.52 -1.75
C ALA A 607 9.89 -11.34 -1.72
N ILE A 608 10.39 -10.09 -1.71
CA ILE A 608 11.83 -9.80 -1.58
C ILE A 608 12.36 -10.26 -0.22
N ALA A 609 11.63 -10.00 0.87
CA ALA A 609 12.03 -10.44 2.20
C ALA A 609 12.05 -11.97 2.30
N LEU A 610 11.07 -12.64 1.69
CA LEU A 610 11.01 -14.09 1.60
C LEU A 610 12.17 -14.64 0.75
N PHE A 611 12.41 -14.07 -0.43
CA PHE A 611 13.53 -14.44 -1.30
C PHE A 611 14.89 -14.26 -0.62
N ALA A 612 15.08 -13.15 0.10
CA ALA A 612 16.28 -12.90 0.88
C ALA A 612 16.45 -13.91 2.02
N LYS A 613 15.36 -14.27 2.71
CA LYS A 613 15.36 -15.30 3.75
C LYS A 613 15.65 -16.68 3.18
N GLU A 614 15.08 -17.04 2.04
CA GLU A 614 15.37 -18.29 1.33
C GLU A 614 16.85 -18.37 0.93
N ASN A 615 17.42 -17.26 0.43
CA ASN A 615 18.85 -17.21 0.10
C ASN A 615 19.74 -17.30 1.35
N GLN A 616 19.36 -16.65 2.45
CA GLN A 616 20.09 -16.75 3.71
C GLN A 616 20.08 -18.20 4.23
N ASN A 617 18.91 -18.85 4.25
CA ASN A 617 18.79 -20.25 4.63
C ASN A 617 19.66 -21.16 3.74
N LYS A 618 19.67 -20.94 2.42
CA LYS A 618 20.53 -21.68 1.48
C LYS A 618 22.01 -21.46 1.76
N ASN A 619 22.42 -20.24 2.11
CA ASN A 619 23.80 -19.94 2.48
C ASN A 619 24.19 -20.62 3.81
N ASP A 620 23.28 -20.63 4.79
CA ASP A 620 23.52 -21.30 6.08
C ASP A 620 23.58 -22.83 5.92
N GLU A 621 22.76 -23.40 5.03
CA GLU A 621 22.85 -24.81 4.62
C GLU A 621 24.13 -25.10 3.85
N ALA A 622 24.53 -24.23 2.92
CA ALA A 622 25.78 -24.34 2.17
C ALA A 622 26.97 -24.37 3.11
N ARG A 623 27.05 -23.51 4.13
CA ARG A 623 28.13 -23.56 5.14
C ARG A 623 28.24 -24.94 5.79
N LYS A 624 27.11 -25.50 6.23
CA LYS A 624 27.07 -26.85 6.83
C LYS A 624 27.51 -27.93 5.84
N LYS A 625 27.02 -27.85 4.59
CA LYS A 625 27.38 -28.82 3.55
C LYS A 625 28.85 -28.73 3.15
N ILE A 626 29.44 -27.53 3.07
CA ILE A 626 30.87 -27.35 2.79
C ILE A 626 31.70 -28.03 3.88
N ILE A 627 31.39 -27.79 5.16
CA ILE A 627 32.09 -28.43 6.29
C ILE A 627 32.03 -29.96 6.15
N ASN A 628 30.84 -30.52 5.94
CA ASN A 628 30.65 -31.96 5.87
C ASN A 628 31.31 -32.60 4.64
N LEU A 629 31.10 -32.02 3.45
CA LEU A 629 31.63 -32.56 2.18
C LEU A 629 33.15 -32.42 2.11
N PHE A 630 33.70 -31.28 2.54
CA PHE A 630 35.13 -31.05 2.54
C PHE A 630 35.85 -31.98 3.53
N LYS A 631 35.27 -32.19 4.72
CA LYS A 631 35.78 -33.16 5.70
C LYS A 631 35.70 -34.58 5.18
N ALA A 632 34.61 -34.96 4.52
CA ALA A 632 34.46 -36.29 3.93
C ALA A 632 35.47 -36.56 2.80
N GLU A 633 35.79 -35.56 1.98
CA GLU A 633 36.69 -35.72 0.83
C GLU A 633 38.18 -35.61 1.21
N THR A 634 38.53 -34.73 2.16
CA THR A 634 39.94 -34.40 2.47
C THR A 634 40.40 -34.84 3.86
N GLY A 635 39.47 -35.22 4.75
CA GLY A 635 39.76 -35.51 6.16
C GLY A 635 40.05 -34.27 7.02
N LYS A 636 39.99 -33.06 6.47
CA LYS A 636 40.33 -31.80 7.17
C LYS A 636 39.10 -30.99 7.52
N ASP A 637 39.13 -30.33 8.67
CA ASP A 637 38.13 -29.34 9.05
C ASP A 637 38.38 -27.99 8.35
N ILE A 638 37.30 -27.24 8.12
CA ILE A 638 37.34 -25.91 7.51
C ILE A 638 36.30 -25.01 8.15
N ASP A 639 36.59 -23.70 8.23
CA ASP A 639 35.61 -22.66 8.49
C ASP A 639 35.31 -21.90 7.19
N PRO A 640 34.17 -22.16 6.51
CA PRO A 640 33.89 -21.62 5.19
C PRO A 640 33.72 -20.10 5.20
N THR A 641 34.46 -19.40 4.34
CA THR A 641 34.29 -17.97 4.12
C THR A 641 33.03 -17.67 3.30
N ASP A 642 32.58 -16.42 3.28
CA ASP A 642 31.44 -16.01 2.42
C ASP A 642 31.74 -16.23 0.92
N VAL A 643 33.01 -16.20 0.51
CA VAL A 643 33.44 -16.53 -0.86
C VAL A 643 33.28 -18.02 -1.13
N ASP A 644 33.66 -18.89 -0.19
CA ASP A 644 33.48 -20.34 -0.32
C ASP A 644 32.00 -20.72 -0.42
N VAL A 645 31.15 -20.05 0.36
CA VAL A 645 29.69 -20.19 0.27
C VAL A 645 29.18 -19.78 -1.11
N LEU A 646 29.66 -18.66 -1.67
CA LEU A 646 29.28 -18.23 -3.01
C LEU A 646 29.72 -19.26 -4.07
N LYS A 647 30.96 -19.74 -4.01
CA LYS A 647 31.49 -20.78 -4.93
C LYS A 647 30.66 -22.06 -4.86
N TYR A 648 30.34 -22.51 -3.64
CA TYR A 648 29.50 -23.70 -3.43
C TYR A 648 28.11 -23.54 -4.05
N VAL A 649 27.47 -22.37 -3.88
CA VAL A 649 26.17 -22.12 -4.47
C VAL A 649 26.25 -22.10 -6.01
N LEU A 650 27.31 -21.53 -6.59
CA LEU A 650 27.53 -21.57 -8.04
C LEU A 650 27.80 -22.99 -8.55
N TRP A 651 28.55 -23.79 -7.79
CA TRP A 651 28.83 -25.20 -8.08
C TRP A 651 27.56 -26.05 -8.15
N GLU A 652 26.68 -25.93 -7.15
CA GLU A 652 25.36 -26.60 -7.14
C GLU A 652 24.48 -26.16 -8.32
N GLU A 653 24.48 -24.87 -8.66
CA GLU A 653 23.70 -24.34 -9.80
C GLU A 653 24.17 -24.83 -11.17
N GLN A 654 25.41 -25.29 -11.26
CA GLN A 654 26.06 -25.77 -12.48
C GLN A 654 26.01 -27.29 -12.66
N GLY A 655 25.33 -28.02 -11.76
CA GLY A 655 25.34 -29.49 -11.80
C GLY A 655 26.74 -30.08 -11.57
N HIS A 656 27.56 -29.39 -10.79
CA HIS A 656 28.92 -29.79 -10.41
C HIS A 656 29.94 -29.88 -11.57
N ILE A 657 29.65 -29.25 -12.71
CA ILE A 657 30.59 -29.17 -13.85
C ILE A 657 31.01 -27.74 -14.15
N CYS A 658 32.15 -27.59 -14.82
CA CYS A 658 32.56 -26.33 -15.43
C CYS A 658 31.81 -26.13 -16.74
N LEU A 659 31.01 -25.06 -16.85
CA LEU A 659 30.21 -24.79 -18.05
C LEU A 659 31.07 -24.57 -19.30
N TYR A 660 32.26 -24.02 -19.13
CA TYR A 660 33.16 -23.70 -20.24
C TYR A 660 33.96 -24.91 -20.74
N THR A 661 34.40 -25.80 -19.85
CA THR A 661 35.31 -26.90 -20.21
C THR A 661 34.67 -28.29 -20.11
N GLY A 662 33.51 -28.41 -19.48
CA GLY A 662 32.85 -29.70 -19.20
C GLY A 662 33.48 -30.52 -18.09
N LYS A 663 34.59 -30.08 -17.48
CA LYS A 663 35.25 -30.81 -16.39
C LYS A 663 34.37 -30.91 -15.15
N GLN A 664 34.35 -32.08 -14.52
CA GLN A 664 33.76 -32.26 -13.19
C GLN A 664 34.52 -31.45 -12.15
N ILE A 665 33.79 -30.76 -11.27
CA ILE A 665 34.34 -29.94 -10.19
C ILE A 665 34.08 -30.67 -8.87
N ARG A 666 35.12 -30.92 -8.07
CA ARG A 666 34.97 -31.45 -6.69
C ARG A 666 35.00 -30.32 -5.66
N ILE A 667 34.55 -30.58 -4.43
CA ILE A 667 34.54 -29.57 -3.36
C ILE A 667 35.98 -29.09 -3.07
N SER A 668 36.95 -30.01 -3.07
CA SER A 668 38.36 -29.70 -2.81
C SER A 668 39.05 -28.94 -3.94
N ASP A 669 38.45 -28.86 -5.13
CA ASP A 669 39.03 -28.16 -6.26
C ASP A 669 38.78 -26.64 -6.24
N PHE A 670 37.88 -26.14 -5.38
CA PHE A 670 37.61 -24.69 -5.25
C PHE A 670 37.60 -24.18 -3.81
N VAL A 671 37.65 -25.08 -2.83
CA VAL A 671 37.75 -24.79 -1.40
C VAL A 671 39.13 -25.23 -0.90
N GLY A 672 39.84 -24.37 -0.15
CA GLY A 672 41.15 -24.67 0.43
C GLY A 672 42.32 -23.92 -0.22
N ALA A 673 43.56 -24.35 0.05
CA ALA A 673 44.76 -23.54 -0.15
C ALA A 673 45.22 -23.33 -1.61
N ASN A 674 44.61 -23.99 -2.61
CA ASN A 674 44.97 -23.84 -4.03
C ASN A 674 43.77 -24.15 -4.95
N PRO A 675 42.79 -23.23 -5.09
CA PRO A 675 41.61 -23.47 -5.91
C PRO A 675 41.98 -23.58 -7.39
N LYS A 676 41.63 -24.71 -8.03
CA LYS A 676 41.72 -24.90 -9.49
C LYS A 676 40.55 -24.24 -10.22
N PHE A 677 39.41 -24.08 -9.54
CA PHE A 677 38.24 -23.38 -10.09
C PHE A 677 37.96 -22.12 -9.28
N ASP A 678 37.63 -21.04 -9.98
CA ASP A 678 37.37 -19.75 -9.37
C ASP A 678 36.14 -19.06 -9.97
N ILE A 679 35.71 -18.00 -9.30
CA ILE A 679 34.56 -17.19 -9.71
C ILE A 679 34.91 -16.48 -11.01
N GLU A 680 34.02 -16.61 -11.99
CA GLU A 680 34.18 -16.07 -13.31
C GLU A 680 32.98 -15.21 -13.74
N HIS A 681 33.28 -14.02 -14.28
CA HIS A 681 32.31 -13.06 -14.80
C HIS A 681 31.98 -13.37 -16.27
N THR A 682 30.82 -14.01 -16.51
CA THR A 682 30.36 -14.42 -17.85
C THR A 682 30.49 -13.28 -18.86
N ILE A 683 29.97 -12.10 -18.53
CA ILE A 683 30.30 -10.85 -19.22
C ILE A 683 31.46 -10.19 -18.47
N PRO A 684 32.59 -9.89 -19.14
CA PRO A 684 33.74 -9.24 -18.52
C PRO A 684 33.35 -7.97 -17.77
N ARG A 685 33.94 -7.79 -16.57
CA ARG A 685 33.66 -6.64 -15.72
C ARG A 685 34.13 -5.33 -16.34
N SER A 686 35.19 -5.37 -17.16
CA SER A 686 35.73 -4.25 -17.93
C SER A 686 34.75 -3.65 -18.96
N VAL A 687 33.80 -4.45 -19.49
CA VAL A 687 32.87 -4.01 -20.55
C VAL A 687 31.45 -3.81 -20.01
N GLY A 688 30.94 -4.74 -19.20
CA GLY A 688 29.58 -4.68 -18.65
C GLY A 688 29.49 -4.09 -17.25
N GLY A 689 30.60 -4.11 -16.50
CA GLY A 689 30.64 -3.68 -15.10
C GLY A 689 29.92 -4.61 -14.13
N ASP A 690 29.10 -5.58 -14.55
CA ASP A 690 28.18 -6.32 -13.68
C ASP A 690 28.85 -7.42 -12.82
N SER A 691 28.65 -7.39 -11.50
CA SER A 691 29.15 -8.38 -10.53
C SER A 691 28.00 -8.99 -9.73
N THR A 692 26.77 -8.85 -10.22
CA THR A 692 25.64 -9.55 -9.64
C THR A 692 25.81 -11.06 -9.81
N LYS A 693 25.27 -11.85 -8.89
CA LYS A 693 25.38 -13.31 -8.92
C LYS A 693 24.91 -13.94 -10.25
N MET A 694 24.02 -13.28 -11.00
CA MET A 694 23.58 -13.75 -12.31
C MET A 694 24.65 -13.60 -13.42
N ASN A 695 25.71 -12.82 -13.20
CA ASN A 695 26.89 -12.75 -14.08
C ASN A 695 28.05 -13.64 -13.59
N LEU A 696 27.87 -14.35 -12.47
CA LEU A 696 28.94 -15.17 -11.88
C LEU A 696 28.73 -16.65 -12.16
N THR A 697 29.82 -17.32 -12.50
CA THR A 697 29.92 -18.78 -12.71
C THR A 697 31.20 -19.29 -12.05
N LEU A 698 31.31 -20.60 -11.86
CA LEU A 698 32.53 -21.26 -11.39
C LEU A 698 33.23 -21.88 -12.61
N CYS A 699 34.45 -21.41 -12.90
CA CYS A 699 35.20 -21.77 -14.10
C CYS A 699 36.60 -22.31 -13.77
N ASP A 700 37.15 -23.16 -14.63
CA ASP A 700 38.55 -23.59 -14.57
C ASP A 700 39.44 -22.35 -14.67
N SER A 701 40.30 -22.15 -13.67
CA SER A 701 41.07 -20.91 -13.53
C SER A 701 42.02 -20.69 -14.71
N ARG A 702 42.56 -21.75 -15.32
CA ARG A 702 43.42 -21.63 -16.51
C ARG A 702 42.61 -21.28 -17.74
N PHE A 703 41.48 -21.96 -17.96
CA PHE A 703 40.59 -21.61 -19.07
C PHE A 703 40.15 -20.15 -19.01
N ASN A 704 39.80 -19.68 -17.81
CA ASN A 704 39.42 -18.29 -17.61
C ASN A 704 40.55 -17.31 -17.99
N ARG A 705 41.76 -17.55 -17.48
CA ARG A 705 42.92 -16.67 -17.65
C ARG A 705 43.55 -16.70 -19.04
N ASP A 706 43.56 -17.86 -19.68
CA ASP A 706 44.34 -18.09 -20.90
C ASP A 706 43.46 -17.99 -22.16
N VAL A 707 42.22 -18.46 -22.08
CA VAL A 707 41.31 -18.61 -23.23
C VAL A 707 40.22 -17.55 -23.22
N LYS A 708 39.42 -17.49 -22.14
CA LYS A 708 38.22 -16.65 -22.09
C LYS A 708 38.57 -15.17 -21.95
N LYS A 709 39.42 -14.78 -20.99
CA LYS A 709 39.88 -13.40 -20.80
C LYS A 709 38.72 -12.37 -20.83
N THR A 710 38.80 -11.38 -21.70
CA THR A 710 37.77 -10.35 -21.93
C THR A 710 36.79 -10.72 -23.04
N LYS A 711 36.78 -11.96 -23.53
CA LYS A 711 35.85 -12.42 -24.55
C LYS A 711 34.47 -12.71 -23.97
N LEU A 712 33.43 -12.49 -24.77
CA LEU A 712 32.09 -12.98 -24.51
C LEU A 712 32.00 -14.49 -24.78
N PRO A 713 31.06 -15.22 -24.15
CA PRO A 713 30.87 -16.63 -24.45
C PRO A 713 30.63 -16.92 -25.94
N THR A 714 29.93 -16.03 -26.65
CA THR A 714 29.67 -16.13 -28.11
C THR A 714 30.92 -15.99 -28.97
N GLU A 715 32.01 -15.44 -28.42
CA GLU A 715 33.30 -15.29 -29.12
C GLU A 715 34.24 -16.49 -28.88
N LEU A 716 33.80 -17.48 -28.09
CA LEU A 716 34.58 -18.68 -27.81
C LEU A 716 34.32 -19.74 -28.88
N SER A 717 35.38 -20.45 -29.29
CA SER A 717 35.29 -21.51 -30.31
C SER A 717 34.42 -22.70 -29.90
N ASN A 718 34.15 -22.86 -28.60
CA ASN A 718 33.33 -23.96 -28.06
C ASN A 718 31.95 -23.47 -27.55
N HIS A 719 31.44 -22.36 -28.08
CA HIS A 719 30.17 -21.77 -27.65
C HIS A 719 28.99 -22.75 -27.73
N ASP A 720 28.90 -23.55 -28.80
CA ASP A 720 27.81 -24.53 -28.98
C ASP A 720 27.77 -25.59 -27.86
N GLU A 721 28.95 -26.04 -27.40
CA GLU A 721 29.04 -26.96 -26.26
C GLU A 721 28.60 -26.29 -24.95
N ILE A 722 28.97 -25.03 -24.75
CA ILE A 722 28.55 -24.23 -23.58
C ILE A 722 27.03 -24.09 -23.59
N MET A 723 26.44 -23.78 -24.74
CA MET A 723 24.99 -23.65 -24.91
C MET A 723 24.25 -24.96 -24.59
N THR A 724 24.82 -26.10 -24.97
CA THR A 724 24.29 -27.42 -24.63
C THR A 724 24.27 -27.65 -23.11
N ARG A 725 25.36 -27.31 -22.41
CA ARG A 725 25.49 -27.48 -20.95
C ARG A 725 24.54 -26.59 -20.14
N ILE A 726 24.15 -25.42 -20.66
CA ILE A 726 23.24 -24.48 -19.97
C ILE A 726 21.78 -24.61 -20.39
N ASN A 727 21.42 -25.60 -21.21
CA ASN A 727 20.05 -25.76 -21.72
C ASN A 727 19.01 -25.87 -20.58
N GLU A 728 19.36 -26.54 -19.48
CA GLU A 728 18.50 -26.63 -18.29
C GLU A 728 18.14 -25.27 -17.69
N TRP A 729 19.03 -24.27 -17.78
CA TRP A 729 18.74 -22.93 -17.29
C TRP A 729 17.67 -22.24 -18.14
N LYS A 730 17.65 -22.54 -19.45
CA LYS A 730 16.60 -22.07 -20.38
C LYS A 730 15.25 -22.63 -19.99
N GLU A 731 15.17 -23.95 -19.88
CA GLU A 731 13.95 -24.67 -19.48
C GLU A 731 13.42 -24.18 -18.13
N LYS A 732 14.32 -23.90 -17.19
CA LYS A 732 13.96 -23.40 -15.86
C LYS A 732 13.30 -22.02 -15.91
N TYR A 733 13.84 -21.04 -16.64
CA TYR A 733 13.20 -19.73 -16.70
C TYR A 733 11.92 -19.76 -17.55
N GLU A 734 11.85 -20.57 -18.61
CA GLU A 734 10.63 -20.76 -19.40
C GLU A 734 9.50 -21.38 -18.57
N SER A 735 9.82 -22.38 -17.74
CA SER A 735 8.89 -22.98 -16.77
C SER A 735 8.39 -21.94 -15.75
N LEU A 736 9.30 -21.13 -15.21
CA LEU A 736 8.93 -20.04 -14.30
C LEU A 736 8.03 -19.00 -14.98
N GLU A 737 8.27 -18.66 -16.25
CA GLU A 737 7.38 -17.78 -17.00
C GLU A 737 5.98 -18.36 -17.17
N GLY A 738 5.86 -19.67 -17.43
CA GLY A 738 4.57 -20.38 -17.45
C GLY A 738 3.85 -20.31 -16.10
N GLN A 739 4.58 -20.53 -15.00
CA GLN A 739 4.02 -20.38 -13.66
C GLN A 739 3.57 -18.94 -13.37
N ILE A 740 4.33 -17.92 -13.78
CA ILE A 740 3.98 -16.50 -13.65
C ILE A 740 2.70 -16.18 -14.43
N ARG A 741 2.57 -16.67 -15.66
CA ARG A 741 1.35 -16.52 -16.47
C ARG A 741 0.13 -17.16 -15.79
N LYS A 742 0.29 -18.37 -15.24
CA LYS A 742 -0.74 -19.03 -14.42
C LYS A 742 -1.14 -18.19 -13.20
N GLN A 743 -0.18 -17.64 -12.46
CA GLN A 743 -0.49 -16.75 -11.33
C GLN A 743 -1.19 -15.45 -11.79
N LYS A 744 -0.83 -14.88 -12.95
CA LYS A 744 -1.54 -13.72 -13.52
C LYS A 744 -3.00 -14.06 -13.81
N LYS A 745 -3.29 -15.22 -14.42
CA LYS A 745 -4.65 -15.71 -14.68
C LYS A 745 -5.44 -15.88 -13.38
N LEU A 746 -4.86 -16.55 -12.37
CA LEU A 746 -5.47 -16.73 -11.05
C LEU A 746 -5.74 -15.39 -10.34
N SER A 747 -4.82 -14.42 -10.42
CA SER A 747 -4.96 -13.13 -9.74
C SER A 747 -6.14 -12.28 -10.25
N LYS A 748 -6.54 -12.50 -11.51
CA LYS A 748 -7.70 -11.85 -12.13
C LYS A 748 -9.02 -12.50 -11.69
N GLY A 749 -9.02 -13.79 -11.35
CA GLY A 749 -10.18 -14.54 -10.87
C GLY A 749 -10.31 -14.64 -9.35
N ALA A 750 -9.38 -14.07 -8.58
CA ALA A 750 -9.41 -14.10 -7.12
C ALA A 750 -10.56 -13.26 -6.55
N SER A 751 -11.36 -13.85 -5.65
CA SER A 751 -12.55 -13.24 -5.04
C SER A 751 -12.24 -12.37 -3.82
N SER A 752 -11.18 -12.70 -3.08
CA SER A 752 -10.77 -11.98 -1.86
C SER A 752 -9.46 -11.23 -2.03
N LYS A 753 -9.29 -10.18 -1.22
CA LYS A 753 -8.04 -9.41 -1.19
C LYS A 753 -6.89 -10.27 -0.69
N GLU A 754 -7.10 -11.07 0.35
CA GLU A 754 -6.09 -11.91 0.99
C GLU A 754 -5.60 -13.01 0.04
N GLN A 755 -6.52 -13.66 -0.68
CA GLN A 755 -6.18 -14.64 -1.72
C GLN A 755 -5.42 -13.96 -2.86
N LYS A 756 -5.91 -12.81 -3.34
CA LYS A 756 -5.27 -12.04 -4.41
C LYS A 756 -3.87 -11.58 -4.02
N ASP A 757 -3.69 -11.08 -2.79
CA ASP A 757 -2.39 -10.69 -2.24
C ASP A 757 -1.46 -11.90 -2.11
N GLY A 758 -1.97 -13.06 -1.67
CA GLY A 758 -1.24 -14.33 -1.66
C GLY A 758 -0.71 -14.73 -3.04
N ILE A 759 -1.58 -14.69 -4.06
CA ILE A 759 -1.23 -14.99 -5.46
C ILE A 759 -0.20 -13.98 -5.99
N ILE A 760 -0.39 -12.69 -5.71
CA ILE A 760 0.52 -11.63 -6.15
C ILE A 760 1.90 -11.77 -5.49
N ARG A 761 1.96 -12.10 -4.19
CA ARG A 761 3.23 -12.39 -3.49
C ARG A 761 3.96 -13.56 -4.14
N LYS A 762 3.26 -14.67 -4.40
CA LYS A 762 3.83 -15.84 -5.08
C LYS A 762 4.31 -15.48 -6.49
N ARG A 763 3.53 -14.71 -7.25
CA ARG A 763 3.93 -14.22 -8.57
C ARG A 763 5.22 -13.41 -8.51
N HIS A 764 5.34 -12.47 -7.57
CA HIS A 764 6.55 -11.67 -7.42
C HIS A 764 7.77 -12.50 -7.00
N LEU A 765 7.58 -13.52 -6.16
CA LEU A 765 8.67 -14.45 -5.84
C LEU A 765 9.14 -15.21 -7.08
N LEU A 766 8.21 -15.72 -7.89
CA LEU A 766 8.52 -16.38 -9.16
C LEU A 766 9.19 -15.44 -10.16
N GLU A 767 8.77 -14.17 -10.23
CA GLU A 767 9.42 -13.14 -11.06
C GLU A 767 10.89 -12.94 -10.66
N LEU A 768 11.19 -12.82 -9.36
CA LEU A 768 12.57 -12.70 -8.86
C LEU A 768 13.43 -13.93 -9.24
N GLN A 769 12.88 -15.13 -9.10
CA GLN A 769 13.55 -16.37 -9.49
C GLN A 769 13.76 -16.44 -11.01
N ARG A 770 12.75 -16.08 -11.79
CA ARG A 770 12.80 -16.05 -13.26
C ARG A 770 13.86 -15.08 -13.75
N ASP A 771 13.87 -13.87 -13.18
CA ASP A 771 14.81 -12.81 -13.55
C ASP A 771 16.27 -13.25 -13.30
N TYR A 772 16.53 -13.99 -12.22
CA TYR A 772 17.85 -14.58 -11.94
C TYR A 772 18.30 -15.58 -13.03
N TRP A 773 17.47 -16.59 -13.33
CA TRP A 773 17.81 -17.64 -14.30
C TRP A 773 17.85 -17.14 -15.74
N ARG A 774 16.87 -16.31 -16.13
CA ARG A 774 16.86 -15.64 -17.43
C ARG A 774 18.07 -14.73 -17.57
N GLY A 775 18.44 -14.02 -16.51
CA GLY A 775 19.65 -13.21 -16.46
C GLY A 775 20.90 -14.01 -16.73
N LYS A 776 21.09 -15.16 -16.06
CA LYS A 776 22.22 -16.07 -16.30
C LYS A 776 22.29 -16.49 -17.77
N TYR A 777 21.21 -17.07 -18.29
CA TYR A 777 21.18 -17.59 -19.66
C TYR A 777 21.44 -16.50 -20.72
N MET A 778 20.81 -15.32 -20.60
CA MET A 778 20.96 -14.23 -21.57
C MET A 778 22.40 -13.70 -21.69
N ARG A 779 23.24 -13.87 -20.67
CA ARG A 779 24.66 -13.46 -20.71
C ARG A 779 25.52 -14.43 -21.52
N PHE A 780 25.12 -15.70 -21.63
CA PHE A 780 25.78 -16.67 -22.50
C PHE A 780 25.35 -16.58 -23.97
N THR A 781 24.19 -15.97 -24.24
CA THR A 781 23.68 -15.72 -25.60
C THR A 781 23.95 -14.31 -26.10
N MET A 782 24.73 -13.51 -25.37
CA MET A 782 24.93 -12.09 -25.68
C MET A 782 26.02 -11.93 -26.74
N GLU A 783 25.66 -11.45 -27.92
CA GLU A 783 26.59 -11.24 -29.04
C GLU A 783 27.40 -9.95 -28.92
N SER A 784 26.82 -8.92 -28.29
CA SER A 784 27.49 -7.67 -27.98
C SER A 784 26.93 -7.14 -26.66
N VAL A 785 27.74 -6.41 -25.91
CA VAL A 785 27.29 -5.76 -24.67
C VAL A 785 26.53 -4.49 -25.04
N PRO A 786 25.20 -4.40 -24.87
CA PRO A 786 24.46 -3.19 -25.20
C PRO A 786 24.98 -1.98 -24.41
N GLU A 787 24.94 -0.78 -24.98
CA GLU A 787 25.28 0.46 -24.24
C GLU A 787 24.49 0.60 -22.92
N GLY A 788 23.28 0.02 -22.89
CA GLY A 788 22.38 -0.10 -21.74
C GLY A 788 22.81 -1.09 -20.64
N PHE A 789 23.68 -2.05 -20.96
CA PHE A 789 24.11 -3.12 -20.05
C PHE A 789 25.20 -2.65 -19.08
N SER A 790 25.98 -1.65 -19.51
CA SER A 790 26.85 -0.89 -18.61
C SER A 790 26.04 -0.32 -17.44
N ARG A 791 26.60 -0.38 -16.23
CA ARG A 791 25.99 0.19 -15.00
C ARG A 791 25.59 1.66 -15.19
N ARG A 792 26.16 2.37 -16.18
CA ARG A 792 25.78 3.72 -16.64
C ARG A 792 24.30 3.85 -17.08
N GLN A 793 23.66 2.82 -17.63
CA GLN A 793 22.37 2.97 -18.34
C GLN A 793 21.23 1.96 -18.04
N GLY A 794 21.50 0.82 -17.37
CA GLY A 794 20.47 -0.15 -16.94
C GLY A 794 19.14 0.40 -16.35
N THR A 795 18.04 -0.31 -16.64
CA THR A 795 16.62 0.12 -16.70
C THR A 795 15.86 0.32 -15.38
N ASP A 796 16.41 -0.01 -14.20
CA ASP A 796 15.64 -0.06 -12.95
C ASP A 796 15.63 1.27 -12.18
N ILE A 797 14.87 2.26 -12.67
CA ILE A 797 14.60 3.52 -11.96
C ILE A 797 13.31 3.35 -11.13
N SER A 798 13.38 3.47 -9.80
CA SER A 798 12.20 3.33 -8.93
C SER A 798 11.10 4.37 -9.24
N VAL A 799 9.86 4.07 -8.83
CA VAL A 799 8.74 5.01 -8.98
C VAL A 799 9.01 6.34 -8.25
N ILE A 800 9.57 6.35 -7.04
CA ILE A 800 9.99 7.61 -6.40
C ILE A 800 11.01 8.30 -7.27
N SER A 801 12.03 7.59 -7.77
CA SER A 801 13.10 8.19 -8.56
C SER A 801 12.57 8.92 -9.78
N LYS A 802 11.62 8.30 -10.48
CA LYS A 802 10.99 8.87 -11.66
C LYS A 802 10.26 10.17 -11.32
N TYR A 803 9.44 10.17 -10.27
CA TYR A 803 8.66 11.36 -9.88
C TYR A 803 9.53 12.43 -9.19
N ALA A 804 10.49 12.05 -8.37
CA ALA A 804 11.36 12.97 -7.68
C ALA A 804 12.34 13.67 -8.62
N ARG A 805 12.89 12.94 -9.61
CA ARG A 805 13.65 13.57 -10.71
C ARG A 805 12.79 14.60 -11.43
N LEU A 806 11.56 14.25 -11.82
CA LEU A 806 10.63 15.18 -12.47
C LEU A 806 10.26 16.37 -11.56
N TYR A 807 10.16 16.13 -10.25
CA TYR A 807 9.87 17.16 -9.26
C TYR A 807 11.03 18.13 -9.07
N LEU A 808 12.26 17.64 -8.96
CA LEU A 808 13.46 18.48 -8.86
C LEU A 808 13.68 19.28 -10.15
N LYS A 809 13.43 18.67 -11.33
CA LYS A 809 13.41 19.36 -12.63
C LYS A 809 12.34 20.45 -12.76
N SER A 810 11.42 20.58 -11.80
CA SER A 810 10.52 21.74 -11.77
C SER A 810 11.24 23.04 -11.41
N LEU A 811 12.45 22.96 -10.84
CA LEU A 811 13.29 24.09 -10.43
C LEU A 811 14.73 24.02 -10.97
N PHE A 812 15.40 22.87 -10.84
CA PHE A 812 16.81 22.72 -11.21
C PHE A 812 16.99 22.35 -12.69
N LYS A 813 17.99 22.95 -13.34
CA LYS A 813 18.32 22.68 -14.75
C LYS A 813 18.95 21.30 -14.94
N HIS A 814 19.85 20.92 -14.03
CA HIS A 814 20.66 19.71 -14.12
C HIS A 814 20.32 18.74 -12.99
N VAL A 815 19.62 17.64 -13.33
CA VAL A 815 19.23 16.61 -12.36
C VAL A 815 19.58 15.23 -12.91
N TYR A 816 20.56 14.60 -12.26
CA TYR A 816 21.13 13.30 -12.57
C TYR A 816 20.72 12.27 -11.52
N THR A 817 20.45 11.06 -11.98
CA THR A 817 20.10 9.93 -11.11
C THR A 817 21.31 9.02 -10.98
N VAL A 818 21.76 8.79 -9.75
CA VAL A 818 22.82 7.83 -9.42
C VAL A 818 22.19 6.51 -8.99
N LYS A 819 22.76 5.39 -9.42
CA LYS A 819 22.26 4.06 -9.06
C LYS A 819 22.98 3.56 -7.81
N GLY A 820 22.23 2.97 -6.88
CA GLY A 820 22.82 2.47 -5.64
C GLY A 820 23.84 1.35 -5.78
N ILE A 821 23.81 0.61 -6.90
CA ILE A 821 24.88 -0.33 -7.24
C ILE A 821 26.21 0.43 -7.44
N ALA A 822 26.20 1.52 -8.21
CA ALA A 822 27.39 2.34 -8.44
C ALA A 822 27.90 2.98 -7.14
N THR A 823 27.01 3.52 -6.30
CA THR A 823 27.37 4.00 -4.95
C THR A 823 28.03 2.90 -4.11
N SER A 824 27.59 1.65 -4.26
CA SER A 824 28.24 0.51 -3.60
C SER A 824 29.64 0.22 -4.13
N ASP A 825 29.86 0.31 -5.44
CA ASP A 825 31.18 0.07 -6.03
C ASP A 825 32.16 1.15 -5.62
N PHE A 826 31.78 2.43 -5.78
CA PHE A 826 32.66 3.55 -5.47
C PHE A 826 33.04 3.61 -3.99
N ARG A 827 32.19 3.13 -3.08
CA ARG A 827 32.57 2.92 -1.67
C ARG A 827 33.70 1.92 -1.50
N LYS A 828 33.70 0.83 -2.27
CA LYS A 828 34.76 -0.19 -2.24
C LYS A 828 36.03 0.32 -2.92
N ILE A 829 35.88 0.89 -4.12
CA ILE A 829 36.98 1.43 -4.93
C ILE A 829 37.75 2.52 -4.18
N TRP A 830 37.05 3.43 -3.51
CA TRP A 830 37.69 4.50 -2.75
C TRP A 830 38.15 4.07 -1.35
N GLY A 831 37.98 2.80 -0.97
CA GLY A 831 38.46 2.26 0.31
C GLY A 831 37.64 2.69 1.53
N ILE A 832 36.38 3.06 1.36
CA ILE A 832 35.43 3.31 2.46
C ILE A 832 34.92 1.99 3.05
N GLN A 833 34.82 0.94 2.24
CA GLN A 833 34.26 -0.37 2.60
C GLN A 833 35.10 -1.50 1.99
N ASP A 834 35.31 -2.60 2.73
CA ASP A 834 36.01 -3.78 2.19
C ASP A 834 35.24 -4.46 1.05
N ALA A 835 35.95 -5.00 0.06
CA ALA A 835 35.41 -5.50 -1.20
C ALA A 835 34.28 -6.54 -1.05
N TYR A 836 34.30 -7.33 0.02
CA TYR A 836 33.33 -8.41 0.28
C TYR A 836 32.50 -8.24 1.56
N SER A 837 32.70 -7.16 2.32
CA SER A 837 31.94 -6.92 3.55
C SER A 837 30.49 -6.54 3.26
N GLN A 838 29.55 -7.03 4.07
CA GLN A 838 28.19 -6.50 4.04
C GLN A 838 28.17 -5.09 4.63
N LYS A 839 27.37 -4.20 4.03
CA LYS A 839 27.16 -2.86 4.58
C LYS A 839 26.51 -2.97 5.97
N GLU A 840 27.24 -2.59 7.00
CA GLU A 840 26.71 -2.48 8.35
C GLU A 840 25.67 -1.36 8.43
N ARG A 841 24.41 -1.71 8.70
CA ARG A 841 23.29 -0.75 8.84
C ARG A 841 23.00 -0.42 10.31
N VAL A 842 24.06 -0.25 11.08
CA VAL A 842 23.97 -0.03 12.53
C VAL A 842 23.65 1.43 12.84
N ASN A 843 24.13 2.36 11.99
CA ASN A 843 24.06 3.79 12.23
C ASN A 843 23.44 4.55 11.03
N HIS A 844 22.54 5.50 11.26
CA HIS A 844 21.94 6.40 10.28
C HIS A 844 22.93 7.26 9.48
N VAL A 845 24.15 7.47 9.98
CA VAL A 845 25.23 8.21 9.32
C VAL A 845 25.55 7.70 7.92
N HIS A 846 25.35 6.40 7.65
CA HIS A 846 25.63 5.83 6.34
C HIS A 846 24.89 6.54 5.18
N HIS A 847 23.73 7.14 5.44
CA HIS A 847 22.99 7.92 4.45
C HIS A 847 23.76 9.16 3.98
N CYS A 848 24.49 9.82 4.88
CA CYS A 848 25.35 10.93 4.51
C CYS A 848 26.57 10.45 3.72
N ILE A 849 27.19 9.35 4.13
CA ILE A 849 28.33 8.79 3.40
C ILE A 849 27.91 8.44 1.96
N ASP A 850 26.74 7.81 1.80
CA ASP A 850 26.16 7.56 0.48
C ASP A 850 25.94 8.88 -0.28
N ALA A 851 25.37 9.92 0.35
CA ALA A 851 25.16 11.23 -0.27
C ALA A 851 26.46 11.90 -0.76
N ILE A 852 27.55 11.80 0.00
CA ILE A 852 28.87 12.32 -0.41
C ILE A 852 29.38 11.56 -1.63
N VAL A 853 29.28 10.22 -1.59
CA VAL A 853 29.68 9.37 -2.71
C VAL A 853 28.86 9.70 -3.96
N ILE A 854 27.54 9.83 -3.83
CA ILE A 854 26.61 10.22 -4.91
C ILE A 854 27.01 11.57 -5.52
N ALA A 855 27.36 12.56 -4.70
CA ALA A 855 27.79 13.87 -5.18
C ALA A 855 29.09 13.80 -6.01
N CYS A 856 29.98 12.85 -5.70
CA CYS A 856 31.26 12.66 -6.38
C CYS A 856 31.19 11.71 -7.59
N ILE A 857 30.02 11.13 -7.90
CA ILE A 857 29.83 10.25 -9.07
C ILE A 857 29.29 11.10 -10.23
N GLY A 858 30.17 11.50 -11.14
CA GLY A 858 29.85 12.19 -12.39
C GLY A 858 30.02 11.32 -13.63
N LEU A 859 29.89 11.94 -14.81
CA LEU A 859 30.05 11.27 -16.10
C LEU A 859 31.47 10.72 -16.31
N ASP A 860 32.48 11.48 -15.87
CA ASP A 860 33.89 11.12 -16.03
C ASP A 860 34.26 9.89 -15.19
N GLU A 861 33.76 9.83 -13.94
CA GLU A 861 34.00 8.71 -13.04
C GLU A 861 33.38 7.42 -13.59
N TYR A 862 32.19 7.50 -14.21
CA TYR A 862 31.59 6.36 -14.90
C TYR A 862 32.42 5.88 -16.09
N ASN A 863 32.97 6.80 -16.89
CA ASN A 863 33.76 6.44 -18.06
C ASN A 863 35.07 5.73 -17.66
N LYS A 864 35.67 6.09 -16.52
CA LYS A 864 36.91 5.49 -16.00
C LYS A 864 36.70 4.15 -15.29
N LEU A 865 35.47 3.81 -14.92
CA LEU A 865 35.16 2.60 -14.15
C LEU A 865 35.50 1.30 -14.90
N GLY A 866 35.25 1.26 -16.22
CA GLY A 866 35.56 0.08 -17.05
C GLY A 866 37.06 -0.19 -17.14
N ALA A 867 37.87 0.86 -17.34
CA ALA A 867 39.32 0.77 -17.35
C ALA A 867 39.87 0.31 -15.99
N TYR A 868 39.34 0.84 -14.88
CA TYR A 868 39.75 0.41 -13.54
C TYR A 868 39.52 -1.09 -13.31
N TYR A 869 38.38 -1.64 -13.71
CA TYR A 869 38.13 -3.07 -13.56
C TYR A 869 39.04 -3.92 -14.45
N HIS A 870 39.36 -3.44 -15.65
CA HIS A 870 40.32 -4.12 -16.51
C HIS A 870 41.71 -4.19 -15.87
N ASP A 871 42.18 -3.08 -15.31
CA ASP A 871 43.48 -3.02 -14.63
C ASP A 871 43.49 -3.85 -13.34
N GLU A 872 42.36 -3.94 -12.62
CA GLU A 872 42.23 -4.73 -11.39
C GLU A 872 42.34 -6.23 -11.69
N GLU A 873 41.63 -6.69 -12.71
CA GLU A 873 41.74 -8.06 -13.24
C GLU A 873 43.18 -8.38 -13.68
N ASN A 874 43.83 -7.44 -14.38
CA ASN A 874 45.21 -7.62 -14.81
C ASN A 874 46.21 -7.71 -13.65
N HIS A 875 46.00 -6.94 -12.56
CA HIS A 875 46.81 -7.04 -11.35
C HIS A 875 46.65 -8.40 -10.66
N GLU A 876 45.40 -8.82 -10.42
CA GLU A 876 45.10 -10.08 -9.73
C GLU A 876 45.62 -11.31 -10.50
N TRP A 877 45.55 -11.27 -11.84
CA TRP A 877 45.83 -12.45 -12.66
C TRP A 877 47.22 -12.50 -13.27
N TYR A 878 47.81 -11.34 -13.60
CA TYR A 878 49.09 -11.25 -14.29
C TYR A 878 50.17 -10.53 -13.46
N GLY A 879 49.89 -10.15 -12.22
CA GLY A 879 50.87 -9.51 -11.34
C GLY A 879 51.27 -8.10 -11.79
N MET A 880 50.47 -7.46 -12.66
CA MET A 880 50.67 -6.08 -13.10
C MET A 880 50.50 -5.08 -11.94
N SER A 881 50.76 -3.80 -12.16
CA SER A 881 50.52 -2.77 -11.14
C SER A 881 49.04 -2.72 -10.73
N LYS A 882 48.78 -2.65 -9.42
CA LYS A 882 47.42 -2.56 -8.86
C LYS A 882 46.67 -1.37 -9.44
N ALA A 883 45.45 -1.62 -9.95
CA ALA A 883 44.58 -0.58 -10.45
C ALA A 883 44.37 0.53 -9.42
N TYR A 884 44.55 1.77 -9.86
CA TYR A 884 44.39 2.94 -9.01
C TYR A 884 43.28 3.83 -9.55
N PHE A 885 42.23 4.01 -8.76
CA PHE A 885 41.20 5.01 -9.02
C PHE A 885 41.50 6.25 -8.17
N LYS A 886 41.72 7.41 -8.81
CA LYS A 886 41.97 8.66 -8.07
C LYS A 886 40.80 8.94 -7.12
N LYS A 887 41.11 9.10 -5.83
CA LYS A 887 40.12 9.52 -4.82
C LYS A 887 39.60 10.93 -5.16
N PRO A 888 38.36 11.29 -4.78
CA PRO A 888 37.81 12.63 -5.04
C PRO A 888 38.69 13.77 -4.53
N TRP A 889 39.37 13.56 -3.41
CA TRP A 889 40.48 14.35 -2.88
C TRP A 889 41.46 13.47 -2.09
N SER A 890 42.64 13.98 -1.74
CA SER A 890 43.75 13.19 -1.17
C SER A 890 43.41 12.53 0.17
N THR A 891 42.74 13.26 1.07
CA THR A 891 42.34 12.82 2.42
C THR A 891 40.92 12.23 2.49
N PHE A 892 40.36 11.78 1.35
CA PHE A 892 38.96 11.37 1.25
C PHE A 892 38.53 10.34 2.30
N VAL A 893 39.31 9.29 2.53
CA VAL A 893 38.93 8.21 3.46
C VAL A 893 38.99 8.69 4.91
N GLU A 894 40.02 9.47 5.22
CA GLU A 894 40.25 10.09 6.52
C GLU A 894 39.12 11.08 6.85
N ASP A 895 38.72 11.90 5.88
CA ASP A 895 37.63 12.86 6.02
C ASP A 895 36.28 12.18 6.15
N ILE A 896 36.01 11.08 5.44
CA ILE A 896 34.78 10.29 5.61
C ILE A 896 34.71 9.66 7.02
N LYS A 897 35.83 9.15 7.54
CA LYS A 897 35.91 8.67 8.93
C LYS A 897 35.64 9.79 9.93
N LYS A 898 36.17 10.99 9.68
CA LYS A 898 35.91 12.18 10.50
C LYS A 898 34.45 12.64 10.41
N VAL A 899 33.84 12.61 9.22
CA VAL A 899 32.41 12.88 9.00
C VAL A 899 31.56 11.95 9.86
N GLN A 900 31.94 10.68 9.98
CA GLN A 900 31.20 9.72 10.79
C GLN A 900 31.14 10.11 12.27
N ASP A 901 32.18 10.77 12.77
CA ASP A 901 32.26 11.25 14.14
C ASP A 901 31.60 12.63 14.37
N GLU A 902 31.35 13.42 13.32
CA GLU A 902 30.92 14.83 13.45
C GLU A 902 29.46 15.08 13.09
N ILE A 903 28.76 14.12 12.51
CA ILE A 903 27.43 14.37 11.96
C ILE A 903 26.33 14.23 12.99
N LEU A 904 25.51 15.28 13.11
CA LEU A 904 24.36 15.29 14.00
C LEU A 904 23.08 14.96 13.21
N VAL A 905 22.43 13.86 13.58
CA VAL A 905 21.26 13.35 12.85
C VAL A 905 20.00 14.07 13.31
N TYR A 906 19.34 14.78 12.39
CA TYR A 906 18.06 15.42 12.67
C TYR A 906 16.90 14.42 12.60
N HIS A 907 16.07 14.38 13.65
CA HIS A 907 14.87 13.54 13.71
C HIS A 907 13.58 14.35 13.63
N TYR A 908 12.77 14.13 12.59
CA TYR A 908 11.45 14.71 12.47
C TYR A 908 10.35 13.77 12.97
N THR A 909 9.73 14.13 14.10
CA THR A 909 8.53 13.47 14.63
C THR A 909 7.37 14.46 14.64
N PRO A 910 6.31 14.25 13.84
CA PRO A 910 5.23 15.22 13.74
C PRO A 910 4.33 15.21 14.98
N ASP A 911 4.27 16.31 15.73
CA ASP A 911 3.23 16.51 16.75
C ASP A 911 1.87 16.73 16.07
N ASN A 912 0.93 15.82 16.30
CA ASN A 912 -0.37 15.82 15.62
C ASN A 912 -1.52 16.20 16.54
N MET A 913 -1.36 16.12 17.86
CA MET A 913 -2.45 16.34 18.81
C MET A 913 -2.99 17.78 18.79
N PRO A 914 -2.16 18.84 18.66
CA PRO A 914 -2.65 20.22 18.56
C PRO A 914 -3.36 20.55 17.24
N LYS A 915 -3.29 19.67 16.23
CA LYS A 915 -3.75 20.00 14.87
C LYS A 915 -5.27 19.91 14.73
N GLN A 916 -5.92 21.07 14.63
CA GLN A 916 -7.36 21.17 14.37
C GLN A 916 -7.79 20.52 13.04
N GLY A 917 -9.02 20.01 13.01
CA GLY A 917 -9.71 19.61 11.80
C GLY A 917 -10.01 20.85 10.95
N ARG A 918 -9.81 20.75 9.63
CA ARG A 918 -10.13 21.81 8.68
C ARG A 918 -11.03 21.24 7.59
N ARG A 919 -12.17 21.88 7.34
CA ARG A 919 -13.10 21.48 6.28
C ARG A 919 -13.61 22.72 5.56
N ARG A 920 -13.44 22.76 4.23
CA ARG A 920 -14.16 23.74 3.42
C ARG A 920 -15.62 23.33 3.36
N ILE A 921 -16.49 24.24 3.80
CA ILE A 921 -17.95 24.09 3.75
C ILE A 921 -18.51 25.24 2.94
N LEU A 922 -19.68 25.03 2.34
CA LEU A 922 -20.43 26.07 1.67
C LEU A 922 -21.42 26.64 2.69
N ILE A 923 -21.35 27.93 2.96
CA ILE A 923 -22.34 28.68 3.75
C ILE A 923 -22.77 29.84 2.85
N ASP A 924 -24.07 29.92 2.55
CA ASP A 924 -24.67 30.96 1.71
C ASP A 924 -23.94 31.17 0.37
N GLY A 925 -23.64 30.06 -0.31
CA GLY A 925 -22.90 30.07 -1.59
C GLY A 925 -21.38 30.32 -1.47
N LYS A 926 -20.88 30.79 -0.33
CA LYS A 926 -19.45 31.09 -0.11
C LYS A 926 -18.69 29.89 0.48
N LYS A 927 -17.49 29.62 -0.04
CA LYS A 927 -16.60 28.57 0.47
C LYS A 927 -15.85 29.06 1.71
N VAL A 928 -16.34 28.68 2.89
CA VAL A 928 -15.72 29.04 4.17
C VAL A 928 -14.87 27.87 4.70
N LEU A 929 -13.69 28.18 5.25
CA LEU A 929 -12.85 27.19 5.92
C LEU A 929 -13.28 27.04 7.38
N SER A 930 -14.08 26.03 7.68
CA SER A 930 -14.43 25.67 9.06
C SER A 930 -13.26 24.96 9.74
N LYS A 931 -12.89 25.44 10.93
CA LYS A 931 -11.98 24.78 11.87
C LYS A 931 -12.80 24.08 12.96
N GLY A 932 -12.31 22.94 13.46
CA GLY A 932 -12.97 22.24 14.56
C GLY A 932 -12.03 21.28 15.28
N ASP A 933 -12.48 20.77 16.42
CA ASP A 933 -11.71 19.85 17.25
C ASP A 933 -11.46 18.52 16.54
N ALA A 934 -10.23 18.01 16.66
CA ALA A 934 -9.85 16.72 16.10
C ALA A 934 -8.74 16.08 16.92
N ALA A 935 -9.05 14.97 17.59
CA ALA A 935 -8.04 14.07 18.13
C ALA A 935 -7.33 13.33 16.97
N ARG A 936 -5.99 13.43 16.91
CA ARG A 936 -5.17 12.82 15.85
C ARG A 936 -4.17 11.80 16.40
N GLY A 937 -4.70 10.79 17.07
CA GLY A 937 -3.98 9.65 17.62
C GLY A 937 -4.95 8.61 18.17
N SER A 938 -4.45 7.43 18.56
CA SER A 938 -5.22 6.49 19.39
C SER A 938 -5.29 7.05 20.80
N LEU A 939 -6.47 7.05 21.42
CA LEU A 939 -6.67 7.62 22.77
C LEU A 939 -6.55 6.56 23.87
N HIS A 940 -6.81 5.31 23.52
CA HIS A 940 -6.81 4.13 24.38
C HIS A 940 -6.86 2.89 23.47
N ASN A 941 -6.56 1.71 24.02
CA ASN A 941 -6.75 0.46 23.30
C ASN A 941 -8.26 0.13 23.12
N ASP A 942 -8.58 -0.65 22.08
CA ASP A 942 -9.97 -0.96 21.70
C ASP A 942 -10.67 -1.95 22.66
N THR A 943 -9.92 -2.67 23.49
CA THR A 943 -10.45 -3.71 24.39
C THR A 943 -11.09 -3.11 25.63
N TYR A 944 -12.37 -3.46 25.85
CA TYR A 944 -13.07 -3.18 27.11
C TYR A 944 -12.80 -4.27 28.14
N TYR A 945 -12.55 -3.85 29.38
CA TYR A 945 -12.37 -4.72 30.52
C TYR A 945 -13.58 -4.64 31.46
N GLY A 946 -13.97 -5.77 32.03
CA GLY A 946 -14.86 -5.82 33.17
C GLY A 946 -14.08 -5.63 34.47
N ALA A 947 -14.77 -5.32 35.55
CA ALA A 947 -14.21 -5.23 36.89
C ALA A 947 -14.96 -6.18 37.84
N ILE A 948 -14.21 -6.86 38.69
CA ILE A 948 -14.71 -7.71 39.77
C ILE A 948 -13.93 -7.37 41.04
N GLU A 949 -14.60 -7.48 42.17
CA GLU A 949 -13.99 -7.24 43.47
C GLU A 949 -13.85 -8.59 44.18
N ASN A 950 -12.67 -8.84 44.73
CA ASN A 950 -12.39 -9.99 45.59
C ASN A 950 -11.55 -9.50 46.77
N ASP A 951 -11.97 -9.82 47.99
CA ASP A 951 -11.27 -9.44 49.24
C ASP A 951 -10.99 -7.92 49.34
N GLY A 952 -11.95 -7.09 48.91
CA GLY A 952 -11.82 -5.62 48.89
C GLY A 952 -10.90 -5.06 47.79
N VAL A 953 -10.34 -5.91 46.92
CA VAL A 953 -9.47 -5.50 45.82
C VAL A 953 -10.20 -5.64 44.48
N VAL A 954 -10.32 -4.53 43.74
CA VAL A 954 -10.87 -4.54 42.39
C VAL A 954 -9.82 -5.06 41.40
N ARG A 955 -10.18 -6.14 40.68
CA ARG A 955 -9.40 -6.74 39.61
C ARG A 955 -10.13 -6.66 38.27
N TYR A 956 -9.36 -6.55 37.19
CA TYR A 956 -9.91 -6.39 35.83
C TYR A 956 -9.88 -7.70 35.05
N VAL A 957 -10.93 -7.90 34.24
CA VAL A 957 -11.20 -9.16 33.54
C VAL A 957 -11.55 -8.93 32.07
N LYS A 958 -11.25 -9.91 31.22
CA LYS A 958 -11.70 -9.96 29.83
C LYS A 958 -12.25 -11.34 29.49
N ARG A 959 -13.16 -11.45 28.52
CA ARG A 959 -13.61 -12.75 27.99
C ARG A 959 -12.67 -13.19 26.86
N ILE A 960 -12.08 -14.38 27.00
CA ILE A 960 -11.19 -14.99 25.99
C ILE A 960 -11.94 -16.14 25.33
N ASN A 961 -11.83 -16.26 24.00
CA ASN A 961 -12.34 -17.42 23.27
C ASN A 961 -11.33 -18.56 23.39
N LEU A 962 -11.80 -19.76 23.73
CA LEU A 962 -10.98 -20.97 23.90
C LEU A 962 -10.08 -21.21 22.68
N ALA A 963 -10.63 -21.10 21.46
CA ALA A 963 -9.88 -21.27 20.21
C ALA A 963 -8.70 -20.28 20.03
N SER A 964 -8.67 -19.18 20.79
CA SER A 964 -7.63 -18.14 20.74
C SER A 964 -6.85 -18.00 22.05
N MET A 965 -7.12 -18.89 23.01
CA MET A 965 -6.55 -18.86 24.34
C MET A 965 -5.07 -19.25 24.30
N LYS A 966 -4.27 -18.68 25.20
CA LYS A 966 -2.89 -19.14 25.42
C LYS A 966 -2.83 -19.98 26.68
N GLU A 967 -1.87 -20.89 26.75
CA GLU A 967 -1.63 -21.74 27.92
C GLU A 967 -1.45 -20.92 29.21
N SER A 968 -0.72 -19.80 29.13
CA SER A 968 -0.55 -18.85 30.23
C SER A 968 -1.84 -18.20 30.73
N ASP A 969 -2.92 -18.22 29.94
CA ASP A 969 -4.21 -17.62 30.31
C ASP A 969 -5.06 -18.57 31.17
N VAL A 970 -4.82 -19.88 31.14
CA VAL A 970 -5.64 -20.91 31.83
C VAL A 970 -5.67 -20.67 33.34
N LYS A 971 -4.50 -20.46 33.96
CA LYS A 971 -4.39 -20.11 35.39
C LYS A 971 -5.10 -18.81 35.79
N ASN A 972 -5.44 -17.96 34.82
CA ASN A 972 -6.10 -16.69 35.06
C ASN A 972 -7.63 -16.78 34.88
N ILE A 973 -8.21 -17.95 34.57
CA ILE A 973 -9.67 -18.13 34.50
C ILE A 973 -10.28 -17.78 35.86
N VAL A 974 -11.35 -16.97 35.89
CA VAL A 974 -11.94 -16.46 37.14
C VAL A 974 -12.74 -17.53 37.88
N ASP A 975 -13.42 -18.39 37.14
CA ASP A 975 -14.32 -19.42 37.67
C ASP A 975 -13.55 -20.73 37.87
N ASP A 976 -13.41 -21.19 39.11
CA ASP A 976 -12.57 -22.33 39.46
C ASP A 976 -13.11 -23.66 38.91
N VAL A 977 -14.44 -23.81 38.82
CA VAL A 977 -15.07 -25.01 38.23
C VAL A 977 -14.76 -25.08 36.74
N VAL A 978 -14.98 -23.97 36.04
CA VAL A 978 -14.66 -23.86 34.60
C VAL A 978 -13.16 -24.07 34.35
N ARG A 979 -12.30 -23.57 35.24
CA ARG A 979 -10.85 -23.78 35.16
C ARG A 979 -10.51 -25.26 35.26
N GLY A 980 -11.05 -25.97 36.27
CA GLY A 980 -10.83 -27.40 36.47
C GLY A 980 -11.26 -28.24 35.27
N ILE A 981 -12.44 -27.99 34.70
CA ILE A 981 -12.93 -28.68 33.49
C ILE A 981 -11.93 -28.51 32.32
N ILE A 982 -11.44 -27.29 32.11
CA ILE A 982 -10.50 -27.00 31.02
C ILE A 982 -9.13 -27.64 31.28
N GLU A 983 -8.64 -27.63 32.52
CA GLU A 983 -7.39 -28.28 32.91
C GLU A 983 -7.46 -29.79 32.70
N THR A 984 -8.56 -30.44 33.08
CA THR A 984 -8.79 -31.87 32.79
C THR A 984 -8.76 -32.15 31.29
N ALA A 985 -9.49 -31.37 30.48
CA ALA A 985 -9.48 -31.54 29.02
C ALA A 985 -8.08 -31.34 28.41
N ILE A 986 -7.28 -30.42 28.95
CA ILE A 986 -5.89 -30.21 28.53
C ILE A 986 -5.00 -31.39 28.94
N ASN A 987 -5.20 -31.95 30.13
CA ASN A 987 -4.45 -33.12 30.61
C ASN A 987 -4.75 -34.37 29.77
N GLU A 988 -5.98 -34.53 29.30
CA GLU A 988 -6.39 -35.69 28.48
C GLU A 988 -5.91 -35.61 27.02
N LYS A 989 -6.02 -34.43 26.38
CA LYS A 989 -5.82 -34.29 24.92
C LYS A 989 -4.63 -33.40 24.53
N GLY A 990 -4.00 -32.74 25.49
CA GLY A 990 -3.02 -31.69 25.24
C GLY A 990 -3.66 -30.37 24.80
N PHE A 991 -2.97 -29.25 25.04
CA PHE A 991 -3.53 -27.90 24.91
C PHE A 991 -4.13 -27.61 23.51
N LYS A 992 -3.42 -27.97 22.43
CA LYS A 992 -3.87 -27.64 21.06
C LYS A 992 -5.15 -28.37 20.69
N GLU A 993 -5.24 -29.66 21.00
CA GLU A 993 -6.38 -30.50 20.65
C GLU A 993 -7.59 -30.17 21.53
N ALA A 994 -7.37 -29.96 22.84
CA ALA A 994 -8.41 -29.53 23.78
C ALA A 994 -9.05 -28.20 23.35
N MET A 995 -8.27 -27.21 22.93
CA MET A 995 -8.81 -25.91 22.48
C MET A 995 -9.51 -25.97 21.11
N SER A 996 -9.26 -27.02 20.33
CA SER A 996 -9.90 -27.24 19.02
C SER A 996 -11.19 -28.06 19.10
N SER A 997 -11.33 -28.87 20.15
CA SER A 997 -12.52 -29.69 20.41
C SER A 997 -13.56 -28.93 21.24
N THR A 998 -14.79 -29.45 21.26
CA THR A 998 -15.85 -28.89 22.11
C THR A 998 -15.62 -29.33 23.55
N ILE A 999 -15.43 -28.36 24.44
CA ILE A 999 -15.38 -28.59 25.89
C ILE A 999 -16.77 -28.30 26.45
N TRP A 1000 -17.37 -29.27 27.13
CA TRP A 1000 -18.71 -29.15 27.70
C TRP A 1000 -18.64 -28.65 29.15
N MET A 1001 -19.50 -27.68 29.48
CA MET A 1001 -19.78 -27.32 30.87
C MET A 1001 -20.71 -28.38 31.50
N ASN A 1002 -21.67 -28.84 30.69
CA ASN A 1002 -22.55 -29.95 31.01
C ASN A 1002 -22.87 -30.62 29.67
N GLU A 1003 -22.42 -31.87 29.51
CA GLU A 1003 -22.56 -32.62 28.25
C GLU A 1003 -24.00 -33.14 28.05
N GLU A 1004 -24.66 -33.60 29.12
CA GLU A 1004 -26.06 -34.05 29.07
C GLU A 1004 -27.01 -32.95 28.58
N LYS A 1005 -26.77 -31.70 28.99
CA LYS A 1005 -27.53 -30.52 28.58
C LYS A 1005 -26.98 -29.85 27.31
N GLN A 1006 -25.94 -30.42 26.70
CA GLN A 1006 -25.27 -29.89 25.51
C GLN A 1006 -24.88 -28.41 25.66
N ILE A 1007 -24.29 -28.04 26.80
CA ILE A 1007 -23.86 -26.66 27.09
C ILE A 1007 -22.35 -26.54 26.88
N PRO A 1008 -21.87 -26.04 25.72
CA PRO A 1008 -20.44 -25.93 25.46
C PRO A 1008 -19.83 -24.66 26.08
N ILE A 1009 -18.63 -24.80 26.63
CA ILE A 1009 -17.77 -23.67 26.97
C ILE A 1009 -17.15 -23.16 25.67
N LYS A 1010 -17.42 -21.90 25.32
CA LYS A 1010 -16.84 -21.25 24.13
C LYS A 1010 -15.94 -20.07 24.50
N LYS A 1011 -16.25 -19.39 25.59
CA LYS A 1011 -15.52 -18.22 26.07
C LYS A 1011 -15.51 -18.22 27.59
N VAL A 1012 -14.35 -17.96 28.17
CA VAL A 1012 -14.14 -17.90 29.61
C VAL A 1012 -13.71 -16.52 30.03
N ARG A 1013 -14.07 -16.12 31.25
CA ARG A 1013 -13.66 -14.84 31.84
C ARG A 1013 -12.32 -15.06 32.52
N CYS A 1014 -11.32 -14.27 32.16
CA CYS A 1014 -9.98 -14.35 32.73
C CYS A 1014 -9.56 -13.02 33.36
N TYR A 1015 -8.88 -13.10 34.50
CA TYR A 1015 -8.13 -11.99 35.08
C TYR A 1015 -7.09 -11.47 34.08
N THR A 1016 -6.83 -10.16 34.11
CA THR A 1016 -5.76 -9.54 33.33
C THR A 1016 -4.79 -8.83 34.27
N PRO A 1017 -3.81 -9.55 34.85
CA PRO A 1017 -2.90 -8.99 35.85
C PRO A 1017 -2.09 -7.77 35.37
N SER A 1018 -1.89 -7.65 34.06
CA SER A 1018 -1.21 -6.49 33.46
C SER A 1018 -2.03 -5.20 33.48
N VAL A 1019 -3.32 -5.25 33.83
CA VAL A 1019 -4.20 -4.08 33.93
C VAL A 1019 -4.41 -3.75 35.40
N THR A 1020 -3.65 -2.78 35.88
CA THR A 1020 -3.73 -2.31 37.28
C THR A 1020 -4.48 -0.99 37.40
N LYS A 1021 -4.22 -0.04 36.49
CA LYS A 1021 -4.84 1.29 36.45
C LYS A 1021 -5.43 1.57 35.06
N PRO A 1022 -6.63 1.08 34.73
CA PRO A 1022 -7.25 1.38 33.45
C PRO A 1022 -7.76 2.83 33.40
N LEU A 1023 -8.03 3.30 32.19
CA LEU A 1023 -8.72 4.55 31.92
C LEU A 1023 -10.24 4.33 31.95
N ASN A 1024 -10.92 5.19 32.71
CA ASN A 1024 -12.36 5.29 32.76
C ASN A 1024 -12.85 6.25 31.67
N ILE A 1025 -13.49 5.75 30.61
CA ILE A 1025 -13.82 6.59 29.43
C ILE A 1025 -15.25 7.13 29.39
N ARG A 1026 -16.20 6.48 30.07
CA ARG A 1026 -17.60 6.91 30.24
C ARG A 1026 -18.34 5.97 31.18
N GLN A 1027 -19.44 6.45 31.73
CA GLN A 1027 -20.39 5.65 32.50
C GLN A 1027 -21.17 4.66 31.60
N GLN A 1028 -21.57 3.53 32.18
CA GLN A 1028 -22.47 2.56 31.56
C GLN A 1028 -23.89 3.12 31.50
N ARG A 1029 -24.65 2.73 30.46
CA ARG A 1029 -26.05 3.15 30.31
C ARG A 1029 -26.89 2.66 31.50
N ASP A 1030 -26.74 1.37 31.77
CA ASP A 1030 -27.41 0.64 32.84
C ASP A 1030 -26.41 0.55 33.99
N VAL A 1031 -26.60 1.41 34.98
CA VAL A 1031 -25.64 1.59 36.07
C VAL A 1031 -25.79 0.45 37.07
N SER A 1032 -24.70 -0.24 37.37
CA SER A 1032 -24.70 -1.29 38.38
C SER A 1032 -24.80 -0.69 39.79
N PRO A 1033 -25.46 -1.36 40.74
CA PRO A 1033 -25.37 -0.97 42.16
C PRO A 1033 -23.93 -1.00 42.68
N LYS A 1034 -23.04 -1.79 42.05
CA LYS A 1034 -21.62 -1.86 42.40
C LYS A 1034 -20.84 -0.77 41.68
N GLU A 1035 -20.24 0.15 42.43
CA GLU A 1035 -19.53 1.33 41.91
C GLU A 1035 -18.45 0.98 40.88
N TYR A 1036 -17.62 -0.03 41.18
CA TYR A 1036 -16.54 -0.48 40.28
C TYR A 1036 -17.02 -1.01 38.92
N LYS A 1037 -18.32 -1.29 38.76
CA LYS A 1037 -18.94 -1.73 37.50
C LYS A 1037 -19.65 -0.60 36.74
N GLN A 1038 -19.67 0.62 37.26
CA GLN A 1038 -20.44 1.72 36.65
C GLN A 1038 -19.75 2.35 35.44
N GLN A 1039 -18.44 2.12 35.25
CA GLN A 1039 -17.63 2.71 34.19
C GLN A 1039 -17.26 1.68 33.10
N TYR A 1040 -16.90 2.17 31.91
CA TYR A 1040 -16.18 1.37 30.91
C TYR A 1040 -14.67 1.54 31.08
N HIS A 1041 -14.00 0.41 31.34
CA HIS A 1041 -12.56 0.33 31.59
C HIS A 1041 -11.79 -0.04 30.32
N VAL A 1042 -10.75 0.71 29.98
CA VAL A 1042 -9.84 0.43 28.84
C VAL A 1042 -8.39 0.68 29.25
N THR A 1043 -7.42 0.12 28.54
CA THR A 1043 -6.00 0.41 28.80
C THR A 1043 -5.51 1.61 27.98
N ASN A 1044 -4.53 2.33 28.53
CA ASN A 1044 -3.85 3.38 27.79
C ASN A 1044 -3.11 2.80 26.57
N ASP A 1045 -3.16 3.51 25.44
CA ASP A 1045 -2.41 3.14 24.23
C ASP A 1045 -0.97 3.70 24.29
N SER A 1046 -0.87 5.01 24.54
CA SER A 1046 0.41 5.72 24.60
C SER A 1046 0.30 7.00 25.43
N ASN A 1047 1.44 7.41 25.99
CA ASN A 1047 1.57 8.68 26.69
C ASN A 1047 2.00 9.78 25.72
N TYR A 1048 1.42 10.98 25.85
CA TYR A 1048 1.70 12.10 24.96
C TYR A 1048 2.88 12.93 25.45
N LEU A 1049 2.89 13.30 26.74
CA LEU A 1049 3.95 14.08 27.35
C LEU A 1049 4.24 13.63 28.78
N LEU A 1050 5.46 13.93 29.22
CA LEU A 1050 5.89 13.90 30.61
C LEU A 1050 6.32 15.33 30.99
N ALA A 1051 5.67 15.90 31.98
CA ALA A 1051 6.06 17.15 32.61
C ALA A 1051 7.07 16.85 33.72
N LEU A 1052 8.17 17.59 33.75
CA LEU A 1052 9.20 17.51 34.76
C LEU A 1052 9.25 18.83 35.52
N TYR A 1053 9.12 18.75 36.84
CA TYR A 1053 9.21 19.88 37.76
C TYR A 1053 10.51 19.77 38.54
N ILE A 1054 11.26 20.87 38.64
CA ILE A 1054 12.57 20.89 39.32
C ILE A 1054 12.57 22.05 40.31
N GLY A 1055 12.82 21.74 41.58
CA GLY A 1055 12.95 22.75 42.63
C GLY A 1055 13.89 22.28 43.73
N LYS A 1056 14.01 23.08 44.78
CA LYS A 1056 14.81 22.75 45.97
C LYS A 1056 13.88 22.44 47.12
N ASP A 1057 14.19 21.37 47.86
CA ASP A 1057 13.50 21.10 49.12
C ASP A 1057 13.88 22.12 50.21
N LYS A 1058 13.22 22.03 51.37
CA LYS A 1058 13.47 22.91 52.53
C LYS A 1058 14.93 22.86 53.03
N ARG A 1059 15.74 21.87 52.62
CA ARG A 1059 17.15 21.71 52.97
C ARG A 1059 18.09 22.17 51.84
N GLY A 1060 17.55 22.79 50.79
CA GLY A 1060 18.29 23.28 49.64
C GLY A 1060 18.69 22.21 48.62
N LYS A 1061 18.25 20.96 48.78
CA LYS A 1061 18.58 19.85 47.87
C LYS A 1061 17.62 19.84 46.69
N GLU A 1062 18.16 19.69 45.48
CA GLU A 1062 17.34 19.56 44.27
C GLU A 1062 16.43 18.32 44.34
N LYS A 1063 15.15 18.52 44.04
CA LYS A 1063 14.12 17.49 43.94
C LYS A 1063 13.40 17.60 42.61
N ARG A 1064 12.97 16.45 42.10
CA ARG A 1064 12.30 16.32 40.81
C ARG A 1064 10.98 15.59 40.95
N GLU A 1065 9.95 16.22 40.45
CA GLU A 1065 8.60 15.67 40.37
C GLU A 1065 8.18 15.54 38.92
N PHE A 1066 7.17 14.72 38.66
CA PHE A 1066 6.71 14.48 37.30
C PHE A 1066 5.21 14.29 37.23
N GLU A 1067 4.66 14.60 36.06
CA GLU A 1067 3.28 14.29 35.69
C GLU A 1067 3.26 13.71 34.28
N ILE A 1068 2.49 12.64 34.07
CA ILE A 1068 2.34 12.02 32.74
C ILE A 1068 0.94 12.30 32.22
N ILE A 1069 0.85 12.88 31.03
CA ILE A 1069 -0.42 13.11 30.35
C ILE A 1069 -0.56 12.12 29.19
N ASN A 1070 -1.64 11.35 29.22
CA ASN A 1070 -1.96 10.41 28.15
C ASN A 1070 -2.65 11.09 26.95
N MET A 1071 -2.83 10.34 25.87
CA MET A 1071 -3.46 10.86 24.65
C MET A 1071 -4.91 11.31 24.87
N LEU A 1072 -5.66 10.67 25.77
CA LEU A 1072 -7.06 11.01 26.08
C LEU A 1072 -7.16 12.37 26.78
N GLN A 1073 -6.38 12.59 27.85
CA GLN A 1073 -6.29 13.86 28.55
C GLN A 1073 -5.84 14.98 27.61
N THR A 1074 -4.87 14.69 26.73
CA THR A 1074 -4.39 15.63 25.71
C THR A 1074 -5.51 16.03 24.73
N ALA A 1075 -6.31 15.06 24.27
CA ALA A 1075 -7.44 15.33 23.39
C ALA A 1075 -8.52 16.19 24.07
N GLN A 1076 -8.74 16.00 25.38
CA GLN A 1076 -9.63 16.84 26.17
C GLN A 1076 -9.07 18.25 26.24
N TYR A 1077 -7.80 18.43 26.59
CA TYR A 1077 -7.15 19.74 26.69
C TYR A 1077 -7.24 20.57 25.40
N PHE A 1078 -6.97 19.97 24.23
CA PHE A 1078 -7.02 20.69 22.95
C PHE A 1078 -8.44 20.95 22.42
N ARG A 1079 -9.48 20.47 23.12
CA ARG A 1079 -10.86 20.75 22.77
C ARG A 1079 -11.14 22.25 22.93
N THR A 1080 -11.77 22.86 21.93
CA THR A 1080 -12.00 24.32 21.90
C THR A 1080 -12.93 24.79 23.02
N SER A 1081 -13.77 23.90 23.55
CA SER A 1081 -14.69 24.19 24.65
C SER A 1081 -14.04 24.15 26.05
N ASN A 1082 -12.77 23.80 26.18
CA ASN A 1082 -12.13 23.74 27.48
C ASN A 1082 -11.61 25.13 27.89
N ASP A 1083 -11.80 25.49 29.16
CA ASP A 1083 -11.20 26.69 29.74
C ASP A 1083 -9.69 26.46 29.93
N LYS A 1084 -8.90 27.17 29.13
CA LYS A 1084 -7.43 27.08 29.18
C LYS A 1084 -6.82 28.05 30.19
N VAL A 1085 -7.62 28.95 30.77
CA VAL A 1085 -7.16 29.96 31.74
C VAL A 1085 -6.83 29.28 33.08
N ALA A 1086 -7.59 28.26 33.47
CA ALA A 1086 -7.41 27.54 34.74
C ALA A 1086 -6.00 26.91 34.94
N VAL A 1087 -5.28 26.65 33.86
CA VAL A 1087 -3.92 26.06 33.85
C VAL A 1087 -2.90 26.99 33.17
N GLY A 1088 -3.20 28.29 33.09
CA GLY A 1088 -2.30 29.30 32.52
C GLY A 1088 -1.92 29.02 31.06
N HIS A 1089 -2.86 28.52 30.26
CA HIS A 1089 -2.65 28.07 28.88
C HIS A 1089 -1.66 26.91 28.69
N ASN A 1090 -1.27 26.21 29.76
CA ASN A 1090 -0.45 24.99 29.70
C ASN A 1090 -1.33 23.74 29.83
N ILE A 1091 -0.87 22.60 29.31
CA ILE A 1091 -1.57 21.31 29.43
C ILE A 1091 -1.40 20.67 30.82
N VAL A 1092 -0.37 21.11 31.53
CA VAL A 1092 -0.02 20.72 32.90
C VAL A 1092 0.10 21.97 33.76
N PRO A 1093 -0.04 21.87 35.10
CA PRO A 1093 0.26 22.95 36.02
C PRO A 1093 1.65 23.56 35.80
N ILE A 1094 1.80 24.87 36.09
CA ILE A 1094 3.10 25.56 36.02
C ILE A 1094 3.96 25.24 37.24
N LYS A 1095 3.34 24.76 38.33
CA LYS A 1095 4.00 24.32 39.55
C LYS A 1095 3.46 22.97 39.99
N SER A 1096 4.32 22.16 40.62
CA SER A 1096 3.94 20.84 41.16
C SER A 1096 3.19 20.96 42.51
N GLU A 1097 2.78 19.82 43.06
CA GLU A 1097 2.13 19.75 44.39
C GLU A 1097 3.00 20.36 45.51
N HIS A 1098 4.33 20.29 45.38
CA HIS A 1098 5.29 20.89 46.31
C HIS A 1098 5.83 22.26 45.84
N ASP A 1099 5.08 22.95 44.97
CA ASP A 1099 5.39 24.29 44.44
C ASP A 1099 6.67 24.36 43.58
N TYR A 1100 7.18 23.22 43.09
CA TYR A 1100 8.34 23.22 42.18
C TYR A 1100 7.94 23.70 40.78
N PRO A 1101 8.69 24.62 40.16
CA PRO A 1101 8.37 25.13 38.84
C PRO A 1101 8.52 24.05 37.76
N LEU A 1102 7.65 24.11 36.75
CA LEU A 1102 7.73 23.30 35.54
C LEU A 1102 9.02 23.63 34.79
N ALA A 1103 9.92 22.66 34.69
CA ALA A 1103 11.17 22.79 33.96
C ALA A 1103 10.99 22.40 32.48
N TYR A 1104 10.46 21.20 32.20
CA TYR A 1104 10.37 20.68 30.83
C TYR A 1104 9.07 19.92 30.58
N SER A 1105 8.54 20.04 29.35
CA SER A 1105 7.52 19.13 28.81
C SER A 1105 8.13 18.21 27.75
N LEU A 1106 8.46 16.99 28.14
CA LEU A 1106 9.09 15.98 27.29
C LEU A 1106 8.04 15.22 26.48
N LYS A 1107 8.18 15.25 25.15
CA LYS A 1107 7.31 14.49 24.22
C LYS A 1107 8.09 13.39 23.51
N ILE A 1108 7.39 12.35 23.06
CA ILE A 1108 7.99 11.35 22.16
C ILE A 1108 8.49 12.04 20.89
N GLY A 1109 9.76 11.81 20.55
CA GLY A 1109 10.45 12.42 19.42
C GLY A 1109 11.27 13.65 19.75
N THR A 1110 11.19 14.18 20.98
CA THR A 1110 12.05 15.29 21.46
C THR A 1110 13.50 14.81 21.55
N MET A 1111 14.44 15.64 21.09
CA MET A 1111 15.87 15.42 21.24
C MET A 1111 16.36 15.97 22.58
N VAL A 1112 17.31 15.29 23.22
CA VAL A 1112 17.95 15.70 24.47
C VAL A 1112 19.46 15.50 24.38
N LEU A 1113 20.22 16.36 25.04
CA LEU A 1113 21.67 16.23 25.21
C LEU A 1113 21.96 15.95 26.69
N LEU A 1114 22.45 14.76 26.99
CA LEU A 1114 22.74 14.34 28.36
C LEU A 1114 24.04 14.97 28.87
N TYR A 1115 24.08 15.27 30.17
CA TYR A 1115 25.28 15.75 30.87
C TYR A 1115 25.42 15.04 32.23
N GLU A 1116 26.64 14.99 32.75
CA GLU A 1116 26.96 14.38 34.04
C GLU A 1116 26.91 15.42 35.18
N LYS A 1117 27.72 16.49 35.08
CA LYS A 1117 27.91 17.45 36.19
C LYS A 1117 27.24 18.80 35.93
N SER A 1118 27.45 19.38 34.76
CA SER A 1118 27.00 20.74 34.45
C SER A 1118 26.60 20.87 32.98
N PRO A 1119 25.53 21.61 32.63
CA PRO A 1119 25.16 21.86 31.23
C PRO A 1119 26.28 22.40 30.33
N ASN A 1120 27.24 23.16 30.88
CA ASN A 1120 28.34 23.75 30.11
C ASN A 1120 29.25 22.69 29.47
N GLU A 1121 29.36 21.51 30.08
CA GLU A 1121 30.17 20.41 29.56
C GLU A 1121 29.71 19.92 28.18
N VAL A 1122 28.43 20.16 27.82
CA VAL A 1122 27.88 19.83 26.50
C VAL A 1122 28.37 20.82 25.44
N TRP A 1123 28.49 22.09 25.81
CA TRP A 1123 28.90 23.17 24.91
C TRP A 1123 30.41 23.22 24.71
N GLU A 1124 31.17 22.83 25.74
CA GLU A 1124 32.63 22.65 25.69
C GLU A 1124 33.03 21.33 25.00
N ALA A 1125 32.09 20.40 24.82
CA ALA A 1125 32.34 19.11 24.19
C ALA A 1125 32.56 19.23 22.67
N SER A 1126 33.46 18.38 22.17
CA SER A 1126 33.62 18.16 20.73
C SER A 1126 32.30 17.69 20.10
N VAL A 1127 32.15 17.86 18.78
CA VAL A 1127 30.93 17.44 18.07
C VAL A 1127 30.67 15.95 18.24
N LYS A 1128 31.73 15.14 18.22
CA LYS A 1128 31.70 13.69 18.49
C LYS A 1128 31.11 13.37 19.86
N GLU A 1129 31.57 14.06 20.89
CA GLU A 1129 31.10 13.82 22.25
C GLU A 1129 29.66 14.34 22.44
N ARG A 1130 29.28 15.43 21.76
CA ARG A 1130 27.88 15.88 21.68
C ARG A 1130 26.99 14.84 21.01
N GLY A 1131 27.42 14.22 19.91
CA GLY A 1131 26.69 13.15 19.23
C GLY A 1131 26.47 11.93 20.14
N ARG A 1132 27.52 11.50 20.87
CA ARG A 1132 27.41 10.43 21.87
C ARG A 1132 26.38 10.71 22.97
N ARG A 1133 26.19 11.99 23.33
CA ARG A 1133 25.25 12.46 24.36
C ARG A 1133 23.87 12.78 23.84
N MET A 1134 23.66 12.79 22.52
CA MET A 1134 22.41 13.19 21.92
C MET A 1134 21.46 12.01 21.74
N TYR A 1135 20.31 12.08 22.39
CA TYR A 1135 19.30 11.05 22.36
C TYR A 1135 17.93 11.58 21.93
N LYS A 1136 17.14 10.73 21.30
CA LYS A 1136 15.74 10.93 21.00
C LYS A 1136 14.88 10.17 22.00
N ILE A 1137 13.88 10.83 22.56
CA ILE A 1137 12.86 10.17 23.41
C ILE A 1137 11.97 9.29 22.53
N THR A 1138 11.87 8.01 22.89
CA THR A 1138 11.11 6.98 22.15
C THR A 1138 9.94 6.40 22.94
N GLY A 1139 9.93 6.54 24.26
CA GLY A 1139 8.85 6.05 25.12
C GLY A 1139 8.84 6.77 26.46
N LEU A 1140 7.64 6.92 27.01
CA LEU A 1140 7.36 7.56 28.30
C LEU A 1140 6.39 6.65 29.06
N SER A 1141 6.74 6.25 30.27
CA SER A 1141 5.89 5.42 31.13
C SER A 1141 6.14 5.74 32.60
N SER A 1142 5.25 5.28 33.48
CA SER A 1142 5.44 5.32 34.92
C SER A 1142 5.53 3.92 35.49
N MET A 1143 6.28 3.76 36.56
CA MET A 1143 6.33 2.55 37.38
C MET A 1143 6.16 2.93 38.85
N THR A 1144 5.72 1.98 39.66
CA THR A 1144 5.65 2.14 41.12
C THR A 1144 6.52 1.06 41.75
N ILE A 1145 7.46 1.47 42.60
CA ILE A 1145 8.37 0.58 43.33
C ILE A 1145 8.25 0.93 44.82
N ASN A 1146 7.89 -0.04 45.66
CA ASN A 1146 7.73 0.14 47.11
C ASN A 1146 6.85 1.34 47.48
N GLY A 1147 5.72 1.52 46.79
CA GLY A 1147 4.79 2.64 47.00
C GLY A 1147 5.22 3.99 46.38
N CYS A 1148 6.47 4.13 45.95
CA CYS A 1148 6.98 5.35 45.30
C CYS A 1148 6.77 5.28 43.78
N SER A 1149 6.23 6.34 43.19
CA SER A 1149 6.04 6.44 41.74
C SER A 1149 7.25 7.08 41.06
N TYR A 1150 7.71 6.48 39.96
CA TYR A 1150 8.80 6.97 39.14
C TYR A 1150 8.37 7.04 37.69
N ALA A 1151 8.78 8.10 37.00
CA ALA A 1151 8.69 8.16 35.56
C ALA A 1151 9.92 7.50 34.93
N THR A 1152 9.69 6.78 33.84
CA THR A 1152 10.72 6.17 33.00
C THR A 1152 10.73 6.81 31.62
N ILE A 1153 11.92 7.18 31.17
CA ILE A 1153 12.17 7.85 29.90
C ILE A 1153 13.05 6.93 29.06
N ASN A 1154 12.47 6.37 27.99
CA ASN A 1154 13.18 5.50 27.07
C ASN A 1154 13.76 6.33 25.93
N MET A 1155 15.07 6.22 25.73
CA MET A 1155 15.83 7.07 24.81
C MET A 1155 16.69 6.24 23.88
N ARG A 1156 16.84 6.69 22.63
CA ARG A 1156 17.79 6.11 21.67
C ARG A 1156 18.75 7.15 21.17
N ASN A 1157 20.02 6.79 21.03
CA ASN A 1157 21.00 7.70 20.46
C ASN A 1157 20.55 8.09 19.03
N HIS A 1158 20.81 9.35 18.64
CA HIS A 1158 20.34 9.89 17.35
C HIS A 1158 20.84 9.11 16.12
N GLU A 1159 21.96 8.40 16.27
CA GLU A 1159 22.61 7.60 15.24
C GLU A 1159 22.04 6.18 15.09
N GLU A 1160 21.41 5.63 16.13
CA GLU A 1160 21.00 4.21 16.14
C GLU A 1160 19.92 3.88 15.10
N ALA A 1161 20.26 3.03 14.12
CA ALA A 1161 19.39 2.67 13.00
C ALA A 1161 18.79 1.26 13.09
N ARG A 1162 19.23 0.42 14.04
CA ARG A 1162 18.75 -0.96 14.17
C ARG A 1162 17.30 -1.04 14.63
N LEU A 1163 16.67 -2.18 14.36
CA LEU A 1163 15.30 -2.42 14.78
C LEU A 1163 15.20 -2.50 16.30
N SER A 1164 14.05 -2.10 16.86
CA SER A 1164 13.82 -2.09 18.31
C SER A 1164 14.07 -3.42 19.03
N LYS A 1165 13.93 -4.54 18.33
CA LYS A 1165 14.15 -5.89 18.85
C LYS A 1165 15.64 -6.28 18.94
N GLU A 1166 16.50 -5.60 18.18
CA GLU A 1166 17.94 -5.86 18.11
C GLU A 1166 18.73 -4.99 19.11
N VAL A 1167 18.10 -3.97 19.68
CA VAL A 1167 18.73 -3.02 20.60
C VAL A 1167 18.26 -3.27 22.02
N LYS A 1168 19.20 -3.65 22.91
CA LYS A 1168 18.95 -3.76 24.35
C LYS A 1168 19.26 -2.41 25.02
N ALA A 1169 18.25 -1.82 25.66
CA ALA A 1169 18.44 -0.57 26.40
C ALA A 1169 19.11 -0.85 27.76
N LYS A 1170 20.09 -0.01 28.12
CA LYS A 1170 20.77 -0.08 29.43
C LYS A 1170 20.13 0.93 30.39
N ASN A 1171 19.96 0.54 31.66
CA ASN A 1171 19.38 1.41 32.69
C ASN A 1171 20.45 2.26 33.38
N GLY A 1172 20.08 3.45 33.86
CA GLY A 1172 20.89 4.26 34.79
C GLY A 1172 21.34 5.61 34.24
N THR A 1173 22.04 6.39 35.07
CA THR A 1173 22.55 7.73 34.72
C THR A 1173 23.60 7.66 33.61
N TYR A 1174 23.69 8.75 32.84
CA TYR A 1174 24.79 8.98 31.91
C TYR A 1174 26.06 9.32 32.67
N LYS A 1175 27.20 8.77 32.24
CA LYS A 1175 28.52 9.09 32.77
C LYS A 1175 29.50 9.38 31.63
N ARG A 1176 30.34 10.39 31.79
CA ARG A 1176 31.36 10.71 30.80
C ARG A 1176 32.40 9.58 30.73
N GLY A 1177 32.79 9.18 29.53
CA GLY A 1177 33.81 8.15 29.31
C GLY A 1177 33.33 6.71 29.44
N GLU A 1178 32.03 6.47 29.66
CA GLU A 1178 31.48 5.12 29.69
C GLU A 1178 31.33 4.49 28.28
N ASP A 1179 31.16 3.16 28.26
CA ASP A 1179 30.82 2.41 27.05
C ASP A 1179 29.60 3.01 26.36
N PHE A 1180 29.68 3.13 25.03
CA PHE A 1180 28.59 3.70 24.23
C PHE A 1180 27.29 2.92 24.45
N ARG A 1181 26.24 3.64 24.82
CA ARG A 1181 24.90 3.08 25.04
C ARG A 1181 23.98 3.52 23.90
N SER A 1182 23.68 2.62 22.97
CA SER A 1182 22.82 3.00 21.84
C SER A 1182 21.34 3.22 22.23
N ALA A 1183 20.91 2.65 23.36
CA ALA A 1183 19.64 2.96 24.00
C ALA A 1183 19.79 3.02 25.53
N ILE A 1184 19.13 4.00 26.15
CA ILE A 1184 19.17 4.24 27.60
C ILE A 1184 17.74 4.34 28.14
N ILE A 1185 17.52 3.78 29.33
CA ILE A 1185 16.33 4.03 30.15
C ILE A 1185 16.76 4.76 31.42
N MET A 1186 16.17 5.93 31.67
CA MET A 1186 16.43 6.73 32.86
C MET A 1186 15.16 6.98 33.65
N LEU A 1187 15.30 7.07 34.97
CA LEU A 1187 14.26 7.62 35.82
C LEU A 1187 14.23 9.15 35.69
N HIS A 1188 13.08 9.79 35.94
CA HIS A 1188 12.99 11.25 35.95
C HIS A 1188 13.95 11.91 36.95
N THR A 1189 14.20 11.24 38.09
CA THR A 1189 15.17 11.66 39.11
C THR A 1189 16.62 11.60 38.64
N GLN A 1190 16.91 10.86 37.56
CA GLN A 1190 18.26 10.66 37.03
C GLN A 1190 18.56 11.58 35.83
N LEU A 1191 17.55 12.24 35.25
CA LEU A 1191 17.66 12.94 33.96
C LEU A 1191 18.42 14.27 34.05
N ASN A 1192 19.72 14.25 33.81
CA ASN A 1192 20.52 15.46 33.59
C ASN A 1192 20.62 15.70 32.07
N ALA A 1193 19.79 16.60 31.54
CA ALA A 1193 19.69 16.81 30.11
C ALA A 1193 19.33 18.25 29.73
N LEU A 1194 19.91 18.73 28.64
CA LEU A 1194 19.41 19.86 27.87
C LEU A 1194 18.33 19.36 26.90
N VAL A 1195 17.25 20.10 26.74
CA VAL A 1195 16.03 19.67 26.04
C VAL A 1195 15.77 20.53 24.81
N GLN A 1196 15.52 19.86 23.68
CA GLN A 1196 15.17 20.53 22.43
C GLN A 1196 13.90 21.39 22.58
N GLY A 1197 13.96 22.63 22.10
CA GLY A 1197 12.90 23.64 22.19
C GLY A 1197 12.89 24.46 23.48
N TYR A 1198 13.72 24.10 24.45
CA TYR A 1198 13.94 24.87 25.69
C TYR A 1198 15.37 25.41 25.72
N ASP A 1199 16.36 24.51 25.68
CA ASP A 1199 17.78 24.86 25.83
C ASP A 1199 18.51 24.94 24.49
N PHE A 1200 17.99 24.26 23.46
CA PHE A 1200 18.58 24.26 22.12
C PHE A 1200 17.57 23.95 21.03
N GLU A 1201 17.88 24.33 19.80
CA GLU A 1201 17.21 23.83 18.59
C GLU A 1201 18.19 23.03 17.75
N ILE A 1202 17.66 22.04 17.02
CA ILE A 1202 18.37 21.36 15.93
C ILE A 1202 17.52 21.51 14.66
N ASN A 1203 18.13 22.03 13.60
CA ASN A 1203 17.44 22.29 12.33
C ASN A 1203 17.54 21.10 11.35
N GLU A 1204 16.92 21.21 10.18
CA GLU A 1204 16.93 20.17 9.13
C GLU A 1204 18.32 19.79 8.62
N LEU A 1205 19.32 20.65 8.83
CA LEU A 1205 20.70 20.45 8.41
C LEU A 1205 21.53 19.72 9.49
N GLY A 1206 20.98 19.52 10.69
CA GLY A 1206 21.69 18.92 11.83
C GLY A 1206 22.43 19.94 12.68
N GLU A 1207 22.29 21.24 12.39
CA GLU A 1207 22.97 22.30 13.14
C GLU A 1207 22.24 22.56 14.46
N ILE A 1208 23.02 22.64 15.54
CA ILE A 1208 22.51 22.95 16.88
C ILE A 1208 22.70 24.43 17.18
N LYS A 1209 21.61 25.08 17.60
CA LYS A 1209 21.63 26.46 18.12
C LYS A 1209 21.25 26.44 19.59
N ARG A 1210 22.12 26.97 20.46
CA ARG A 1210 21.80 27.19 21.88
C ARG A 1210 20.70 28.25 22.00
N LEU A 1211 19.67 27.95 22.78
CA LEU A 1211 18.65 28.90 23.21
C LEU A 1211 19.09 29.52 24.54
N LYS A 1212 18.78 30.79 24.74
CA LYS A 1212 19.24 31.56 25.91
C LYS A 1212 18.57 31.09 27.19
#